data_AF-A0A0P4RC42-F1
#
_entry.id   AF-A0A0P4RC42-F1
#
_cell.length_a   1.000
_cell.length_b   1.000
_cell.length_c   1.000
_cell.angle_alpha   90.00
_cell.angle_beta   90.00
_cell.angle_gamma   90.00
#
_symmetry.space_group_name_H-M   'P 1'
#
loop_
_entity.id
_entity.type
_entity.pdbx_description
1 polymer ?
#
loop_
_entity_poly.entity_id
_entity_poly.type
_entity_poly.pdbx_seq_one_letter_code
_entity_poly.pdbx_strand_id
1 'polypeptide(L)'
;MPEPTTDTPGIPEEEVAGRVGAWWREGGHAGQVAFLVALAGHDASAVVREIHEHVPDSVLVDATGLTAEQVLQQALTALGVDLSTDKREGWRFALGAWPEERLLLVVNAHRAGPTRRSHEAERLVTRTLRELARGKLAVMVHVVPRLLPTRADTKAVFRVSPPATEPTVAPDSAALRALALAEPRIVPLPVWAQLVTALTGEAASEDELAEFAREESGILRIGPLGVSFVDEGLAETLRREAESAETRHVHEHVVAWLTSSAPDFRHPEGWARRGAVGLYAATGLAMHAVQARKYDEVLRDGRVIANLPQTALMDAARSITFLIPGNTAAADAIHLWGWGVTPRHQTEWASWLHLMALSRDDLEFASAVASSGVALSWQATWAHWLPPGGYHPRFLQAGRFAALSEVRWQGRPAIAALQQRTVNEEQQPYVSIWDVETGDQVAGPWDHDEIPQEQRTRLTWPASSGSGSAAPARVQELFAASPPRRDDRAFMLPCAPLAVGEVVVFAGDMGLIAIRPADGVDLSGFGARLLPLSGDYTDAGPCSPIDAPAPSHEDLITVFGEDLLYPIEVEDLPDLLTHTATREILLDFGLPYMNEGAMGIFPFGNWEMGILDELPSWPEGIEPVPESGPFFQIGKWMGGKLVVDGPTGHVLRVPTEPGQDHLAALPVAHSLEVFLTMVTLYVTGWRTRDLAPPASSEREQVAYWVLGALAEVDEAGGKQPAWSYVLHNT
;
A
#
# COMPACT_ATOMS: atom_id res chain seq x y z
N MET A 1 19.33 29.55 -7.25
CA MET A 1 18.57 30.24 -8.32
C MET A 1 17.47 31.04 -7.65
N PRO A 2 17.30 32.33 -7.97
CA PRO A 2 16.32 33.15 -7.28
C PRO A 2 14.89 32.74 -7.69
N GLU A 3 13.96 32.87 -6.74
CA GLU A 3 12.52 32.62 -6.92
C GLU A 3 11.95 33.41 -8.11
N PRO A 4 10.99 32.84 -8.87
CA PRO A 4 10.32 33.58 -9.94
C PRO A 4 9.47 34.70 -9.35
N THR A 5 9.83 35.95 -9.64
CA THR A 5 9.11 37.15 -9.21
C THR A 5 7.74 37.28 -9.89
N THR A 6 6.80 37.88 -9.16
CA THR A 6 5.40 38.19 -9.47
C THR A 6 5.17 39.18 -10.64
N ASP A 7 6.17 39.48 -11.46
CA ASP A 7 6.18 40.64 -12.37
C ASP A 7 5.75 40.35 -13.83
N THR A 8 5.17 39.18 -14.13
CA THR A 8 4.59 38.97 -15.47
C THR A 8 3.14 39.47 -15.50
N PRO A 9 2.79 40.49 -16.31
CA PRO A 9 1.42 41.01 -16.37
C PRO A 9 0.44 39.91 -16.80
N GLY A 10 -0.69 39.81 -16.11
CA GLY A 10 -1.75 38.84 -16.41
C GLY A 10 -2.45 39.14 -17.73
N ILE A 11 -2.99 38.09 -18.34
CA ILE A 11 -3.75 38.13 -19.59
C ILE A 11 -5.22 38.39 -19.25
N PRO A 12 -5.89 39.37 -19.88
CA PRO A 12 -7.34 39.55 -19.75
C PRO A 12 -8.09 38.28 -20.18
N GLU A 13 -9.14 37.86 -19.47
CA GLU A 13 -9.89 36.62 -19.73
C GLU A 13 -10.28 36.45 -21.21
N GLU A 14 -10.80 37.52 -21.82
CA GLU A 14 -11.23 37.60 -23.22
C GLU A 14 -10.11 37.36 -24.26
N GLU A 15 -8.84 37.55 -23.88
CA GLU A 15 -7.70 37.31 -24.77
C GLU A 15 -7.10 35.91 -24.61
N VAL A 16 -7.43 35.19 -23.53
CA VAL A 16 -6.78 33.92 -23.19
C VAL A 16 -7.05 32.86 -24.26
N ALA A 17 -8.31 32.69 -24.67
CA ALA A 17 -8.69 31.67 -25.64
C ALA A 17 -7.95 31.85 -26.97
N GLY A 18 -7.84 33.09 -27.45
CA GLY A 18 -7.09 33.43 -28.66
C GLY A 18 -5.59 33.14 -28.54
N ARG A 19 -4.97 33.43 -27.38
CA ARG A 19 -3.55 33.16 -27.13
C ARG A 19 -3.24 31.68 -27.01
N VAL A 20 -4.10 30.92 -26.32
CA VAL A 20 -3.96 29.46 -26.24
C VAL A 20 -4.16 28.83 -27.61
N GLY A 21 -5.14 29.29 -28.40
CA GLY A 21 -5.35 28.82 -29.77
C GLY A 21 -4.21 29.19 -30.72
N ALA A 22 -3.50 30.30 -30.49
CA ALA A 22 -2.28 30.64 -31.21
C ALA A 22 -1.11 29.71 -30.83
N TRP A 23 -0.89 29.55 -29.51
CA TRP A 23 0.09 28.59 -28.97
C TRP A 23 -0.11 27.20 -29.56
N TRP A 24 -1.33 26.65 -29.50
CA TRP A 24 -1.60 25.31 -30.04
C TRP A 24 -1.30 25.17 -31.54
N ARG A 25 -1.56 26.21 -32.33
CA ARG A 25 -1.27 26.23 -33.78
C ARG A 25 0.20 26.34 -34.14
N GLU A 26 1.06 26.81 -33.22
CA GLU A 26 2.52 26.81 -33.42
C GLU A 26 3.07 25.38 -33.50
N GLY A 27 2.40 24.43 -32.82
CA GLY A 27 2.69 23.00 -32.88
C GLY A 27 3.98 22.59 -32.16
N GLY A 28 4.21 21.28 -32.02
CA GLY A 28 5.39 20.75 -31.33
C GLY A 28 5.25 20.75 -29.80
N HIS A 29 4.00 20.75 -29.31
CA HIS A 29 3.67 20.68 -27.88
C HIS A 29 3.42 19.25 -27.40
N ALA A 30 3.69 18.26 -28.26
CA ALA A 30 3.64 16.84 -27.97
C ALA A 30 4.35 16.49 -26.64
N GLY A 31 3.61 15.89 -25.70
CA GLY A 31 4.13 15.49 -24.39
C GLY A 31 4.33 16.64 -23.40
N GLN A 32 3.82 17.84 -23.67
CA GLN A 32 3.92 19.00 -22.77
C GLN A 32 2.67 19.16 -21.89
N VAL A 33 2.91 19.69 -20.69
CA VAL A 33 1.85 20.18 -19.80
C VAL A 33 1.90 21.70 -19.75
N ALA A 34 0.79 22.34 -20.10
CA ALA A 34 0.58 23.78 -19.98
C ALA A 34 -0.39 24.09 -18.83
N PHE A 35 -0.26 25.27 -18.23
CA PHE A 35 -1.02 25.68 -17.06
C PHE A 35 -1.77 26.98 -17.32
N LEU A 36 -3.07 26.97 -17.03
CA LEU A 36 -3.89 28.16 -16.92
C LEU A 36 -4.05 28.49 -15.43
N VAL A 37 -3.56 29.66 -15.01
CA VAL A 37 -3.48 30.05 -13.60
C VAL A 37 -4.30 31.31 -13.35
N ALA A 38 -5.38 31.20 -12.58
CA ALA A 38 -6.15 32.35 -12.11
C ALA A 38 -5.43 33.04 -10.94
N LEU A 39 -4.90 34.25 -11.16
CA LEU A 39 -4.01 34.92 -10.19
C LEU A 39 -4.67 35.23 -8.82
N ALA A 40 -6.00 35.40 -8.80
CA ALA A 40 -6.76 35.64 -7.58
C ALA A 40 -7.55 34.40 -7.10
N GLY A 41 -7.35 33.23 -7.72
CA GLY A 41 -8.11 32.01 -7.40
C GLY A 41 -9.61 32.08 -7.73
N HIS A 42 -10.02 33.03 -8.59
CA HIS A 42 -11.38 33.09 -9.12
C HIS A 42 -11.62 31.94 -10.12
N ASP A 43 -12.89 31.61 -10.36
CA ASP A 43 -13.28 30.50 -11.23
C ASP A 43 -13.04 30.84 -12.72
N ALA A 44 -11.87 30.46 -13.25
CA ALA A 44 -11.55 30.60 -14.67
C ALA A 44 -12.08 29.43 -15.53
N SER A 45 -13.04 28.64 -15.05
CA SER A 45 -13.57 27.49 -15.81
C SER A 45 -14.28 27.90 -17.10
N ALA A 46 -14.91 29.08 -17.14
CA ALA A 46 -15.53 29.61 -18.35
C ALA A 46 -14.50 29.81 -19.48
N VAL A 47 -13.31 30.33 -19.14
CA VAL A 47 -12.21 30.54 -20.09
C VAL A 47 -11.72 29.21 -20.69
N VAL A 48 -11.66 28.13 -19.90
CA VAL A 48 -11.27 26.80 -20.42
C VAL A 48 -12.32 26.24 -21.37
N ARG A 49 -13.61 26.46 -21.10
CA ARG A 49 -14.70 26.07 -22.02
C ARG A 49 -14.63 26.86 -23.32
N GLU A 50 -14.32 28.15 -23.25
CA GLU A 50 -14.09 28.96 -24.45
C GLU A 50 -12.88 28.48 -25.25
N ILE A 51 -11.77 28.08 -24.60
CA ILE A 51 -10.63 27.44 -25.28
C ILE A 51 -11.06 26.17 -26.01
N HIS A 52 -11.88 25.32 -25.38
CA HIS A 52 -12.39 24.08 -25.99
C HIS A 52 -13.19 24.37 -27.27
N GLU A 53 -14.00 25.43 -27.28
CA GLU A 53 -14.75 25.86 -28.47
C GLU A 53 -13.84 26.40 -29.58
N HIS A 54 -12.73 27.07 -29.23
CA HIS A 54 -11.77 27.64 -30.18
C HIS A 54 -10.75 26.64 -30.74
N VAL A 55 -10.54 25.51 -30.08
CA VAL A 55 -9.62 24.45 -30.50
C VAL A 55 -10.41 23.19 -30.87
N PRO A 56 -10.74 22.99 -32.17
CA PRO A 56 -11.43 21.81 -32.64
C PRO A 56 -10.71 20.52 -32.22
N ASP A 57 -11.48 19.46 -31.96
CA ASP A 57 -11.01 18.13 -31.56
C ASP A 57 -10.26 18.06 -30.22
N SER A 58 -10.23 19.16 -29.44
CA SER A 58 -9.79 19.11 -28.05
C SER A 58 -10.76 18.30 -27.19
N VAL A 59 -10.27 17.69 -26.11
CA VAL A 59 -11.09 16.97 -25.13
C VAL A 59 -11.14 17.78 -23.84
N LEU A 60 -12.32 17.92 -23.24
CA LEU A 60 -12.50 18.64 -21.98
C LEU A 60 -12.93 17.68 -20.85
N VAL A 61 -12.24 17.73 -19.71
CA VAL A 61 -12.57 16.97 -18.50
C VAL A 61 -12.63 17.92 -17.30
N ASP A 62 -13.73 17.89 -16.54
CA ASP A 62 -13.87 18.62 -15.27
C ASP A 62 -13.42 17.73 -14.11
N ALA A 63 -12.37 18.16 -13.41
CA ALA A 63 -11.82 17.41 -12.29
C ALA A 63 -12.59 17.59 -10.99
N THR A 64 -13.56 18.50 -10.92
CA THR A 64 -14.29 18.83 -9.68
C THR A 64 -14.92 17.58 -9.06
N GLY A 65 -14.53 17.24 -7.84
CA GLY A 65 -15.08 16.07 -7.13
C GLY A 65 -14.51 14.72 -7.57
N LEU A 66 -13.66 14.67 -8.60
CA LEU A 66 -13.10 13.43 -9.15
C LEU A 66 -11.71 13.15 -8.58
N THR A 67 -11.44 11.90 -8.23
CA THR A 67 -10.08 11.42 -7.92
C THR A 67 -9.19 11.46 -9.16
N ALA A 68 -7.87 11.45 -8.99
CA ALA A 68 -6.94 11.43 -10.11
C ALA A 68 -7.13 10.19 -11.00
N GLU A 69 -7.49 9.04 -10.43
CA GLU A 69 -7.85 7.83 -11.18
C GLU A 69 -9.07 8.06 -12.07
N GLN A 70 -10.12 8.69 -11.54
CA GLN A 70 -11.34 8.98 -12.28
C GLN A 70 -11.11 10.00 -13.40
N VAL A 71 -10.32 11.05 -13.14
CA VAL A 71 -9.93 12.04 -14.18
C VAL A 71 -9.19 11.33 -15.32
N LEU A 72 -8.23 10.46 -14.99
CA LEU A 72 -7.46 9.72 -15.99
C LEU A 72 -8.35 8.75 -16.77
N GLN A 73 -9.24 8.02 -16.10
CA GLN A 73 -10.19 7.13 -16.77
C GLN A 73 -11.13 7.88 -17.72
N GLN A 74 -11.68 9.03 -17.29
CA GLN A 74 -12.54 9.85 -18.15
C GLN A 74 -11.77 10.43 -19.34
N ALA A 75 -10.57 10.96 -19.11
CA ALA A 75 -9.72 11.50 -20.17
C ALA A 75 -9.37 10.43 -21.21
N LEU A 76 -8.87 9.27 -20.78
CA LEU A 76 -8.49 8.18 -21.69
C LEU A 76 -9.70 7.64 -22.47
N THR A 77 -10.85 7.51 -21.81
CA THR A 77 -12.10 7.09 -22.48
C THR A 77 -12.54 8.11 -23.53
N ALA A 78 -12.54 9.40 -23.19
CA ALA A 78 -12.91 10.48 -24.11
C ALA A 78 -11.94 10.61 -25.29
N LEU A 79 -10.66 10.24 -25.07
CA LEU A 79 -9.64 10.17 -26.11
C LEU A 79 -9.73 8.90 -26.99
N GLY A 80 -10.64 7.97 -26.67
CA GLY A 80 -10.88 6.73 -27.43
C GLY A 80 -9.89 5.60 -27.12
N VAL A 81 -9.23 5.63 -25.97
CA VAL A 81 -8.33 4.56 -25.53
C VAL A 81 -9.16 3.39 -24.97
N ASP A 82 -8.86 2.18 -25.44
CA ASP A 82 -9.52 0.95 -24.96
C ASP A 82 -8.98 0.56 -23.58
N LEU A 83 -9.83 0.69 -22.55
CA LEU A 83 -9.53 0.37 -21.16
C LEU A 83 -10.13 -0.97 -20.70
N SER A 84 -10.45 -1.86 -21.65
CA SER A 84 -10.76 -3.26 -21.34
C SER A 84 -9.66 -3.91 -20.49
N THR A 85 -10.02 -4.88 -19.66
CA THR A 85 -9.13 -5.48 -18.66
C THR A 85 -7.80 -5.97 -19.26
N ASP A 86 -7.82 -6.49 -20.48
CA ASP A 86 -6.67 -7.00 -21.23
C ASP A 86 -5.79 -5.93 -21.88
N LYS A 87 -6.30 -4.71 -22.06
CA LYS A 87 -5.57 -3.61 -22.70
C LYS A 87 -5.28 -2.44 -21.79
N ARG A 88 -5.86 -2.44 -20.57
CA ARG A 88 -5.74 -1.36 -19.60
C ARG A 88 -4.29 -0.97 -19.36
N GLU A 89 -3.38 -1.91 -19.18
CA GLU A 89 -1.95 -1.60 -18.92
C GLU A 89 -1.21 -0.99 -20.12
N GLY A 90 -1.72 -1.23 -21.33
CA GLY A 90 -1.15 -0.73 -22.58
C GLY A 90 -1.51 0.72 -22.93
N TRP A 91 -2.27 1.43 -22.08
CA TRP A 91 -2.76 2.78 -22.39
C TRP A 91 -1.63 3.76 -22.72
N ARG A 92 -0.48 3.66 -22.03
CA ARG A 92 0.70 4.52 -22.28
C ARG A 92 1.26 4.31 -23.69
N PHE A 93 1.29 3.06 -24.15
CA PHE A 93 1.72 2.72 -25.51
C PHE A 93 0.71 3.22 -26.54
N ALA A 94 -0.59 3.08 -26.26
CA ALA A 94 -1.65 3.57 -27.15
C ALA A 94 -1.55 5.08 -27.41
N LEU A 95 -1.26 5.89 -26.38
CA LEU A 95 -1.02 7.33 -26.54
C LEU A 95 0.26 7.63 -27.33
N GLY A 96 1.31 6.84 -27.14
CA GLY A 96 2.58 6.97 -27.84
C GLY A 96 2.50 6.69 -29.34
N ALA A 97 1.55 5.86 -29.76
CA ALA A 97 1.37 5.41 -31.14
C ALA A 97 0.49 6.33 -32.01
N TRP A 98 -0.01 7.45 -31.47
CA TRP A 98 -0.89 8.32 -32.23
C TRP A 98 -0.18 9.05 -33.38
N PRO A 99 -0.85 9.18 -34.54
CA PRO A 99 -0.27 9.82 -35.73
C PRO A 99 -0.26 11.36 -35.63
N GLU A 100 -1.13 11.94 -34.79
CA GLU A 100 -1.41 13.38 -34.77
C GLU A 100 -1.42 13.94 -33.34
N GLU A 101 -1.11 15.24 -33.23
CA GLU A 101 -1.14 15.97 -31.97
C GLU A 101 -2.58 16.19 -31.48
N ARG A 102 -2.82 15.95 -30.19
CA ARG A 102 -4.14 16.13 -29.55
C ARG A 102 -4.00 16.98 -28.30
N LEU A 103 -5.05 17.72 -27.96
CA LEU A 103 -5.11 18.58 -26.78
C LEU A 103 -6.17 18.08 -25.80
N LEU A 104 -5.75 17.81 -24.56
CA LEU A 104 -6.64 17.58 -23.42
C LEU A 104 -6.67 18.83 -22.54
N LEU A 105 -7.86 19.29 -22.22
CA LEU A 105 -8.15 20.39 -21.31
C LEU A 105 -8.71 19.80 -20.00
N VAL A 106 -8.03 20.06 -18.89
CA VAL A 106 -8.47 19.65 -17.55
C VAL A 106 -8.86 20.90 -16.77
N VAL A 107 -10.16 21.06 -16.51
CA VAL A 107 -10.69 22.20 -15.78
C VAL A 107 -10.83 21.87 -14.29
N ASN A 108 -10.64 22.89 -13.43
CA ASN A 108 -10.84 22.80 -11.97
C ASN A 108 -9.97 21.73 -11.29
N ALA A 109 -8.73 21.51 -11.75
CA ALA A 109 -7.84 20.52 -11.16
C ALA A 109 -7.53 20.79 -9.67
N HIS A 110 -7.62 22.05 -9.24
CA HIS A 110 -7.49 22.46 -7.84
C HIS A 110 -8.67 22.04 -6.95
N ARG A 111 -9.80 21.63 -7.55
CA ARG A 111 -11.00 21.10 -6.88
C ARG A 111 -11.14 19.59 -7.06
N ALA A 112 -10.09 18.91 -7.53
CA ALA A 112 -10.07 17.47 -7.63
C ALA A 112 -10.23 16.81 -6.26
N GLY A 113 -10.85 15.63 -6.27
CA GLY A 113 -11.14 14.82 -5.10
C GLY A 113 -12.50 15.12 -4.47
N PRO A 114 -13.04 14.13 -3.72
CA PRO A 114 -14.41 14.17 -3.24
C PRO A 114 -14.66 15.21 -2.14
N THR A 115 -13.61 15.66 -1.45
CA THR A 115 -13.68 16.62 -0.35
C THR A 115 -12.96 17.92 -0.68
N ARG A 116 -13.28 19.01 0.05
CA ARG A 116 -12.65 20.32 -0.13
C ARG A 116 -11.18 20.36 0.27
N ARG A 117 -10.74 19.47 1.18
CA ARG A 117 -9.33 19.32 1.60
C ARG A 117 -8.66 18.05 1.09
N SER A 118 -9.14 17.55 -0.03
CA SER A 118 -8.55 16.39 -0.72
C SER A 118 -7.12 16.65 -1.18
N HIS A 119 -6.26 15.64 -1.07
CA HIS A 119 -4.91 15.60 -1.64
C HIS A 119 -4.92 15.28 -3.15
N GLU A 120 -6.05 14.83 -3.70
CA GLU A 120 -6.19 14.47 -5.12
C GLU A 120 -5.82 15.62 -6.07
N ALA A 121 -6.05 16.88 -5.69
CA ALA A 121 -5.63 18.03 -6.48
C ALA A 121 -4.10 18.10 -6.68
N GLU A 122 -3.33 17.89 -5.62
CA GLU A 122 -1.88 17.87 -5.69
C GLU A 122 -1.39 16.64 -6.46
N ARG A 123 -1.94 15.46 -6.16
CA ARG A 123 -1.62 14.19 -6.84
C ARG A 123 -1.90 14.23 -8.34
N LEU A 124 -3.03 14.83 -8.74
CA LEU A 124 -3.41 15.00 -10.13
C LEU A 124 -2.38 15.87 -10.87
N VAL A 125 -2.10 17.07 -10.34
CA VAL A 125 -1.26 18.08 -11.02
C VAL A 125 0.22 17.71 -11.04
N THR A 126 0.76 17.17 -9.94
CA THR A 126 2.20 16.94 -9.80
C THR A 126 2.67 15.60 -10.36
N ARG A 127 1.80 14.58 -10.36
CA ARG A 127 2.12 13.20 -10.76
C ARG A 127 1.32 12.77 -11.99
N THR A 128 -0.01 12.70 -11.86
CA THR A 128 -0.87 12.01 -12.83
C THR A 128 -0.89 12.66 -14.22
N LEU A 129 -1.06 13.99 -14.31
CA LEU A 129 -1.16 14.67 -15.59
C LEU A 129 0.16 14.68 -16.39
N ARG A 130 1.30 14.58 -15.70
CA ARG A 130 2.61 14.40 -16.35
C ARG A 130 2.73 13.03 -17.01
N GLU A 131 2.15 11.99 -16.42
CA GLU A 131 2.11 10.68 -17.05
C GLU A 131 1.19 10.64 -18.27
N LEU A 132 0.12 11.45 -18.26
CA LEU A 132 -0.82 11.54 -19.36
C LEU A 132 -0.26 12.33 -20.55
N ALA A 133 0.51 13.40 -20.30
CA ALA A 133 1.22 14.17 -21.32
C ALA A 133 2.38 13.38 -21.93
N ARG A 134 2.05 12.44 -22.83
CA ARG A 134 3.00 11.56 -23.52
C ARG A 134 2.71 11.46 -25.01
N GLY A 135 3.72 11.08 -25.77
CA GLY A 135 3.60 10.91 -27.22
C GLY A 135 3.14 12.20 -27.85
N LYS A 136 2.02 12.14 -28.57
CA LYS A 136 1.42 13.29 -29.26
C LYS A 136 0.32 14.01 -28.47
N LEU A 137 0.11 13.67 -27.20
CA LEU A 137 -0.86 14.34 -26.33
C LEU A 137 -0.22 15.52 -25.59
N ALA A 138 -0.79 16.71 -25.75
CA ALA A 138 -0.55 17.86 -24.89
C ALA A 138 -1.70 18.01 -23.88
N VAL A 139 -1.38 18.48 -22.67
CA VAL A 139 -2.37 18.65 -21.60
C VAL A 139 -2.33 20.09 -21.11
N MET A 140 -3.47 20.77 -21.09
CA MET A 140 -3.63 22.08 -20.48
C MET A 140 -4.49 21.97 -19.22
N VAL A 141 -4.04 22.58 -18.13
CA VAL A 141 -4.63 22.38 -16.79
C VAL A 141 -4.99 23.71 -16.15
N HIS A 142 -6.24 23.86 -15.73
CA HIS A 142 -6.68 24.97 -14.89
C HIS A 142 -6.36 24.71 -13.41
N VAL A 143 -5.44 25.51 -12.86
CA VAL A 143 -4.94 25.40 -11.49
C VAL A 143 -4.92 26.76 -10.78
N VAL A 144 -4.77 26.71 -9.46
CA VAL A 144 -4.47 27.89 -8.63
C VAL A 144 -2.96 28.06 -8.45
N PRO A 145 -2.46 29.27 -8.12
CA PRO A 145 -1.02 29.54 -8.01
C PRO A 145 -0.25 28.56 -7.10
N ARG A 146 -0.84 28.16 -5.97
CA ARG A 146 -0.22 27.22 -5.00
C ARG A 146 0.04 25.81 -5.55
N LEU A 147 -0.67 25.39 -6.60
CA LEU A 147 -0.51 24.08 -7.23
C LEU A 147 0.37 24.13 -8.48
N LEU A 148 0.86 25.31 -8.88
CA LEU A 148 1.75 25.43 -10.03
C LEU A 148 3.11 24.77 -9.71
N PRO A 149 3.58 23.80 -10.52
CA PRO A 149 4.86 23.16 -10.27
C PRO A 149 6.03 24.16 -10.33
N THR A 150 6.98 24.06 -9.39
CA THR A 150 8.13 24.98 -9.28
C THR A 150 9.01 25.04 -10.54
N ARG A 151 9.04 23.96 -11.33
CA ARG A 151 9.82 23.84 -12.57
C ARG A 151 8.95 23.92 -13.84
N ALA A 152 7.78 24.55 -13.77
CA ALA A 152 6.94 24.76 -14.97
C ALA A 152 7.66 25.69 -15.97
N ASP A 153 7.59 25.33 -17.26
CA ASP A 153 8.09 26.20 -18.34
C ASP A 153 7.25 27.48 -18.38
N THR A 154 7.89 28.63 -18.23
CA THR A 154 7.21 29.93 -18.20
C THR A 154 6.47 30.24 -19.50
N LYS A 155 6.89 29.65 -20.64
CA LYS A 155 6.20 29.77 -21.92
C LYS A 155 4.91 28.96 -22.00
N ALA A 156 4.74 27.99 -21.11
CA ALA A 156 3.56 27.14 -21.00
C ALA A 156 2.68 27.51 -19.80
N VAL A 157 2.85 28.71 -19.22
CA VAL A 157 2.01 29.21 -18.12
C VAL A 157 1.26 30.46 -18.57
N PHE A 158 -0.05 30.34 -18.67
CA PHE A 158 -1.00 31.40 -18.99
C PHE A 158 -1.60 31.94 -17.70
N ARG A 159 -1.18 33.13 -17.27
CA ARG A 159 -1.70 33.79 -16.07
C ARG A 159 -2.92 34.63 -16.44
N VAL A 160 -4.06 34.32 -15.85
CA VAL A 160 -5.32 35.03 -16.08
C VAL A 160 -5.47 36.15 -15.04
N SER A 161 -5.70 37.36 -15.52
CA SER A 161 -6.04 38.51 -14.69
C SER A 161 -7.41 38.33 -14.06
N PRO A 162 -7.65 38.81 -12.83
CA PRO A 162 -8.98 38.80 -12.25
C PRO A 162 -9.97 39.56 -13.13
N PRO A 163 -11.24 39.11 -13.21
CA PRO A 163 -12.27 39.84 -13.92
C PRO A 163 -12.41 41.25 -13.32
N ALA A 164 -12.73 42.23 -14.17
CA ALA A 164 -12.96 43.61 -13.74
C ALA A 164 -14.22 43.78 -12.87
N THR A 165 -15.03 42.72 -12.72
CA THR A 165 -16.27 42.69 -11.97
C THR A 165 -15.99 42.51 -10.47
N GLU A 166 -16.63 43.32 -9.62
CA GLU A 166 -16.51 43.19 -8.17
C GLU A 166 -16.96 41.80 -7.70
N PRO A 167 -16.24 41.16 -6.76
CA PRO A 167 -16.65 39.88 -6.20
C PRO A 167 -18.02 40.01 -5.57
N THR A 168 -18.90 39.02 -5.80
CA THR A 168 -20.20 38.96 -5.14
C THR A 168 -19.97 38.91 -3.63
N VAL A 169 -20.27 40.01 -2.93
CA VAL A 169 -20.16 40.08 -1.47
C VAL A 169 -21.24 39.16 -0.91
N ALA A 170 -20.83 38.00 -0.40
CA ALA A 170 -21.75 37.10 0.26
C ALA A 170 -22.29 37.75 1.55
N PRO A 171 -23.56 37.54 1.90
CA PRO A 171 -24.08 37.99 3.18
C PRO A 171 -23.30 37.32 4.33
N ASP A 172 -22.98 38.08 5.38
CA ASP A 172 -22.40 37.51 6.61
C ASP A 172 -23.45 36.62 7.29
N SER A 173 -23.35 35.32 7.01
CA SER A 173 -24.29 34.32 7.47
C SER A 173 -23.54 33.14 8.08
N ALA A 174 -23.89 32.79 9.32
CA ALA A 174 -23.39 31.59 9.96
C ALA A 174 -23.76 30.32 9.17
N ALA A 175 -24.89 30.32 8.46
CA ALA A 175 -25.30 29.20 7.62
C ALA A 175 -24.34 28.99 6.44
N LEU A 176 -23.91 30.07 5.77
CA LEU A 176 -22.92 30.00 4.68
C LEU A 176 -21.54 29.59 5.20
N ARG A 177 -21.10 30.17 6.33
CA ARG A 177 -19.82 29.79 6.98
C ARG A 177 -19.81 28.31 7.37
N ALA A 178 -20.88 27.82 8.00
CA ALA A 178 -21.03 26.41 8.36
C ALA A 178 -21.03 25.48 7.12
N LEU A 179 -21.74 25.86 6.05
CA LEU A 179 -21.75 25.08 4.80
C LEU A 179 -20.35 24.99 4.17
N ALA A 180 -19.59 26.09 4.22
CA ALA A 180 -18.22 26.14 3.73
C ALA A 180 -17.29 25.20 4.52
N LEU A 181 -17.57 24.96 5.81
CA LEU A 181 -16.82 24.01 6.64
C LEU A 181 -17.10 22.53 6.33
N ALA A 182 -18.15 22.19 5.58
CA ALA A 182 -18.38 20.82 5.12
C ALA A 182 -17.22 20.30 4.25
N GLU A 183 -16.91 19.00 4.37
CA GLU A 183 -15.87 18.37 3.57
C GLU A 183 -16.38 17.97 2.17
N PRO A 184 -17.43 17.13 2.01
CA PRO A 184 -18.13 17.00 0.73
C PRO A 184 -18.77 18.32 0.27
N ARG A 185 -18.75 18.58 -1.04
CA ARG A 185 -19.32 19.80 -1.63
C ARG A 185 -20.84 19.84 -1.66
N ILE A 186 -21.47 18.66 -1.69
CA ILE A 186 -22.92 18.49 -1.62
C ILE A 186 -23.27 18.05 -0.20
N VAL A 187 -24.07 18.86 0.50
CA VAL A 187 -24.34 18.71 1.93
C VAL A 187 -25.83 18.46 2.16
N PRO A 188 -26.23 17.29 2.67
CA PRO A 188 -27.62 17.04 3.02
C PRO A 188 -28.12 18.03 4.08
N LEU A 189 -29.39 18.43 4.03
CA LEU A 189 -29.97 19.39 4.99
C LEU A 189 -29.76 18.99 6.47
N PRO A 190 -29.94 17.72 6.88
CA PRO A 190 -29.66 17.31 8.27
C PRO A 190 -28.20 17.57 8.68
N VAL A 191 -27.26 17.36 7.76
CA VAL A 191 -25.83 17.59 8.00
C VAL A 191 -25.54 19.08 8.08
N TRP A 192 -26.16 19.88 7.21
CA TRP A 192 -26.01 21.33 7.26
C TRP A 192 -26.54 21.92 8.56
N ALA A 193 -27.67 21.42 9.06
CA ALA A 193 -28.18 21.79 10.37
C ALA A 193 -27.16 21.51 11.49
N GLN A 194 -26.51 20.34 11.47
CA GLN A 194 -25.46 20.01 12.45
C GLN A 194 -24.21 20.89 12.32
N LEU A 195 -23.80 21.26 11.11
CA LEU A 195 -22.70 22.19 10.89
C LEU A 195 -23.02 23.57 11.46
N VAL A 196 -24.24 24.07 11.27
CA VAL A 196 -24.68 25.35 11.84
C VAL A 196 -24.72 25.27 13.36
N THR A 197 -25.32 24.22 13.91
CA THR A 197 -25.39 24.03 15.36
C THR A 197 -24.02 23.92 16.01
N ALA A 198 -23.06 23.26 15.36
CA ALA A 198 -21.70 23.20 15.86
C ALA A 198 -20.97 24.55 15.82
N LEU A 199 -21.30 25.40 14.84
CA LEU A 199 -20.67 26.72 14.68
C LEU A 199 -21.29 27.76 15.62
N THR A 200 -22.61 27.75 15.82
CA THR A 200 -23.34 28.78 16.58
C THR A 200 -23.68 28.37 18.01
N GLY A 201 -23.70 27.07 18.31
CA GLY A 201 -24.22 26.51 19.56
C GLY A 201 -25.75 26.42 19.62
N GLU A 202 -26.46 26.84 18.57
CA GLU A 202 -27.94 26.87 18.52
C GLU A 202 -28.48 25.80 17.56
N ALA A 203 -29.57 25.14 17.94
CA ALA A 203 -30.21 24.14 17.08
C ALA A 203 -30.77 24.79 15.81
N ALA A 204 -30.35 24.31 14.64
CA ALA A 204 -30.81 24.80 13.35
C ALA A 204 -31.93 23.91 12.79
N SER A 205 -32.95 24.54 12.18
CA SER A 205 -34.04 23.83 11.51
C SER A 205 -33.71 23.51 10.05
N GLU A 206 -33.97 22.28 9.61
CA GLU A 206 -33.80 21.88 8.21
C GLU A 206 -34.71 22.66 7.26
N ASP A 207 -35.94 22.98 7.68
CA ASP A 207 -36.92 23.72 6.88
C ASP A 207 -36.47 25.18 6.66
N GLU A 208 -35.93 25.81 7.70
CA GLU A 208 -35.38 27.18 7.64
C GLU A 208 -34.15 27.24 6.73
N LEU A 209 -33.25 26.25 6.82
CA LEU A 209 -32.08 26.16 5.94
C LEU A 209 -32.48 25.90 4.49
N ALA A 210 -33.50 25.09 4.25
CA ALA A 210 -34.04 24.86 2.92
C ALA A 210 -34.69 26.12 2.33
N GLU A 211 -35.40 26.91 3.15
CA GLU A 211 -35.96 28.20 2.74
C GLU A 211 -34.85 29.21 2.43
N PHE A 212 -33.87 29.35 3.32
CA PHE A 212 -32.69 30.20 3.12
C PHE A 212 -31.96 29.88 1.81
N ALA A 213 -31.74 28.59 1.49
CA ALA A 213 -31.09 28.22 0.24
C ALA A 213 -31.95 28.45 -1.03
N ARG A 214 -33.29 28.56 -0.90
CA ARG A 214 -34.16 28.98 -2.02
C ARG A 214 -34.12 30.49 -2.21
N GLU A 215 -34.08 31.26 -1.13
CA GLU A 215 -33.94 32.72 -1.17
C GLU A 215 -32.59 33.11 -1.77
N GLU A 216 -31.52 32.45 -1.35
CA GLU A 216 -30.15 32.68 -1.81
C GLU A 216 -29.77 31.85 -3.05
N SER A 217 -30.70 31.66 -4.00
CA SER A 217 -30.49 30.83 -5.20
C SER A 217 -29.37 31.31 -6.15
N GLY A 218 -28.91 32.56 -6.00
CA GLY A 218 -27.73 33.08 -6.70
C GLY A 218 -26.40 32.58 -6.12
N ILE A 219 -26.40 32.12 -4.86
CA ILE A 219 -25.21 31.68 -4.12
C ILE A 219 -25.25 30.17 -3.90
N LEU A 220 -26.43 29.61 -3.63
CA LEU A 220 -26.64 28.21 -3.28
C LEU A 220 -27.48 27.48 -4.33
N ARG A 221 -27.19 26.21 -4.49
CA ARG A 221 -27.96 25.28 -5.31
C ARG A 221 -28.50 24.16 -4.43
N ILE A 222 -29.81 23.98 -4.44
CA ILE A 222 -30.48 22.83 -3.80
C ILE A 222 -30.69 21.74 -4.85
N GLY A 223 -30.18 20.54 -4.58
CA GLY A 223 -30.36 19.35 -5.39
C GLY A 223 -30.94 18.18 -4.60
N PRO A 224 -31.18 17.03 -5.25
CA PRO A 224 -31.79 15.86 -4.62
C PRO A 224 -30.94 15.24 -3.49
N LEU A 225 -29.64 15.49 -3.49
CA LEU A 225 -28.70 14.98 -2.49
C LEU A 225 -28.32 16.01 -1.42
N GLY A 226 -28.79 17.26 -1.54
CA GLY A 226 -28.45 18.33 -0.59
C GLY A 226 -28.16 19.66 -1.26
N VAL A 227 -27.51 20.54 -0.50
CA VAL A 227 -27.16 21.91 -0.86
C VAL A 227 -25.68 22.02 -1.21
N SER A 228 -25.33 22.81 -2.22
CA SER A 228 -23.95 23.15 -2.58
C SER A 228 -23.84 24.63 -2.93
N PHE A 229 -22.62 25.15 -3.01
CA PHE A 229 -22.40 26.48 -3.58
C PHE A 229 -22.58 26.46 -5.10
N VAL A 230 -23.05 27.56 -5.68
CA VAL A 230 -23.05 27.79 -7.13
C VAL A 230 -21.62 28.03 -7.61
N ASP A 231 -20.86 28.84 -6.85
CA ASP A 231 -19.42 29.04 -7.01
C ASP A 231 -18.68 28.57 -5.75
N GLU A 232 -17.89 27.50 -5.88
CA GLU A 232 -17.06 26.98 -4.79
C GLU A 232 -15.94 27.94 -4.36
N GLY A 233 -15.59 28.95 -5.16
CA GLY A 233 -14.64 30.00 -4.79
C GLY A 233 -15.10 30.81 -3.56
N LEU A 234 -16.42 30.96 -3.38
CA LEU A 234 -16.98 31.56 -2.17
C LEU A 234 -16.72 30.68 -0.93
N ALA A 235 -16.97 29.37 -1.04
CA ALA A 235 -16.70 28.43 0.05
C ALA A 235 -15.21 28.45 0.46
N GLU A 236 -14.31 28.50 -0.52
CA GLU A 236 -12.87 28.61 -0.28
C GLU A 236 -12.46 29.93 0.38
N THR A 237 -13.18 31.03 0.11
CA THR A 237 -12.95 32.33 0.75
C THR A 237 -13.41 32.28 2.21
N LEU A 238 -14.64 31.82 2.46
CA LEU A 238 -15.20 31.68 3.81
C LEU A 238 -14.35 30.74 4.70
N ARG A 239 -13.83 29.64 4.14
CA ARG A 239 -12.93 28.73 4.87
C ARG A 239 -11.59 29.36 5.25
N ARG A 240 -11.08 30.31 4.46
CA ARG A 240 -9.82 31.01 4.76
C ARG A 240 -10.00 32.03 5.89
N GLU A 241 -11.21 32.55 6.05
CA GLU A 241 -11.56 33.52 7.10
C GLU A 241 -11.93 32.86 8.43
N ALA A 242 -12.31 31.58 8.42
CA ALA A 242 -12.70 30.83 9.62
C ALA A 242 -11.53 30.60 10.59
N GLU A 243 -11.79 30.74 11.89
CA GLU A 243 -10.77 30.49 12.91
C GLU A 243 -10.47 28.99 13.06
N SER A 244 -9.20 28.65 13.29
CA SER A 244 -8.74 27.25 13.40
C SER A 244 -9.40 26.48 14.56
N ALA A 245 -9.67 27.16 15.69
CA ALA A 245 -10.27 26.53 16.86
C ALA A 245 -11.75 26.20 16.63
N GLU A 246 -12.51 27.14 16.06
CA GLU A 246 -13.90 26.95 15.66
C GLU A 246 -14.04 25.85 14.61
N THR A 247 -13.19 25.90 13.57
CA THR A 247 -13.13 24.88 12.53
C THR A 247 -12.97 23.49 13.13
N ARG A 248 -11.98 23.31 14.01
CA ARG A 248 -11.75 22.01 14.68
C ARG A 248 -12.97 21.57 15.49
N HIS A 249 -13.58 22.47 16.26
CA HIS A 249 -14.78 22.15 17.05
C HIS A 249 -15.95 21.66 16.18
N VAL A 250 -16.20 22.34 15.06
CA VAL A 250 -17.22 21.94 14.08
C VAL A 250 -16.94 20.53 13.53
N HIS A 251 -15.70 20.25 13.13
CA HIS A 251 -15.35 18.92 12.64
C HIS A 251 -15.46 17.83 13.72
N GLU A 252 -15.04 18.11 14.97
CA GLU A 252 -15.20 17.19 16.10
C GLU A 252 -16.67 16.84 16.35
N HIS A 253 -17.56 17.83 16.31
CA HIS A 253 -19.00 17.64 16.45
C HIS A 253 -19.56 16.76 15.33
N VAL A 254 -19.22 17.06 14.07
CA VAL A 254 -19.72 16.29 12.92
C VAL A 254 -19.23 14.85 12.94
N VAL A 255 -17.97 14.60 13.32
CA VAL A 255 -17.46 13.22 13.51
C VAL A 255 -18.28 12.49 14.55
N ALA A 256 -18.48 13.09 15.73
CA ALA A 256 -19.24 12.46 16.81
C ALA A 256 -20.71 12.20 16.40
N TRP A 257 -21.35 13.15 15.73
CA TRP A 257 -22.72 13.03 15.26
C TRP A 257 -22.86 11.96 14.17
N LEU A 258 -21.99 11.94 13.15
CA LEU A 258 -22.03 10.93 12.10
C LEU A 258 -21.80 9.52 12.65
N THR A 259 -20.81 9.35 13.53
CA THR A 259 -20.53 8.04 14.13
C THR A 259 -21.68 7.56 15.03
N SER A 260 -22.28 8.44 15.83
CA SER A 260 -23.42 8.07 16.68
C SER A 260 -24.72 7.82 15.90
N SER A 261 -24.90 8.49 14.76
CA SER A 261 -26.05 8.33 13.87
C SER A 261 -25.89 7.19 12.85
N ALA A 262 -24.73 6.52 12.83
CA ALA A 262 -24.43 5.42 11.90
C ALA A 262 -25.50 4.31 11.80
N PRO A 263 -26.20 3.92 12.90
CA PRO A 263 -27.29 2.95 12.81
C PRO A 263 -28.43 3.36 11.87
N ASP A 264 -28.70 4.66 11.72
CA ASP A 264 -29.83 5.19 10.94
C ASP A 264 -29.58 5.08 9.42
N PHE A 265 -28.29 5.05 9.03
CA PHE A 265 -27.87 4.92 7.64
C PHE A 265 -27.02 3.68 7.35
N ARG A 266 -27.21 2.62 8.13
CA ARG A 266 -26.62 1.29 7.85
C ARG A 266 -27.23 0.67 6.58
N HIS A 267 -26.40 0.01 5.78
CA HIS A 267 -26.84 -0.68 4.56
C HIS A 267 -25.87 -1.83 4.19
N PRO A 268 -26.37 -2.96 3.65
CA PRO A 268 -25.53 -4.13 3.31
C PRO A 268 -24.45 -3.85 2.27
N GLU A 269 -24.65 -2.89 1.38
CA GLU A 269 -23.63 -2.42 0.42
C GLU A 269 -22.83 -1.20 0.92
N GLY A 270 -22.88 -0.89 2.22
CA GLY A 270 -22.20 0.25 2.83
C GLY A 270 -23.00 1.56 2.84
N TRP A 271 -22.56 2.50 3.69
CA TRP A 271 -23.28 3.76 3.95
C TRP A 271 -23.57 4.59 2.70
N ALA A 272 -22.71 4.57 1.68
CA ALA A 272 -22.91 5.33 0.45
C ALA A 272 -24.21 4.98 -0.30
N ARG A 273 -24.76 3.80 -0.08
CA ARG A 273 -26.03 3.35 -0.66
C ARG A 273 -27.25 3.79 0.13
N ARG A 274 -27.07 4.36 1.32
CA ARG A 274 -28.14 4.73 2.24
C ARG A 274 -28.42 6.23 2.24
N GLY A 275 -29.08 6.68 1.18
CA GLY A 275 -29.55 8.06 1.05
C GLY A 275 -28.43 9.10 1.11
N ALA A 276 -28.82 10.37 1.23
CA ALA A 276 -27.89 11.50 1.14
C ALA A 276 -26.92 11.58 2.34
N VAL A 277 -27.41 11.34 3.57
CA VAL A 277 -26.57 11.36 4.78
C VAL A 277 -25.54 10.24 4.78
N GLY A 278 -25.93 9.01 4.39
CA GLY A 278 -24.99 7.89 4.31
C GLY A 278 -23.91 8.12 3.24
N LEU A 279 -24.26 8.70 2.09
CA LEU A 279 -23.29 9.13 1.07
C LEU A 279 -22.34 10.20 1.60
N TYR A 280 -22.85 11.20 2.32
CA TYR A 280 -22.02 12.21 2.94
C TYR A 280 -21.05 11.60 3.96
N ALA A 281 -21.53 10.71 4.83
CA ALA A 281 -20.73 10.03 5.84
C ALA A 281 -19.62 9.20 5.20
N ALA A 282 -19.95 8.35 4.22
CA ALA A 282 -19.00 7.51 3.50
C ALA A 282 -17.88 8.34 2.83
N THR A 283 -18.24 9.50 2.30
CA THR A 283 -17.32 10.35 1.52
C THR A 283 -16.49 11.29 2.40
N GLY A 284 -17.09 11.82 3.47
CA GLY A 284 -16.55 12.93 4.24
C GLY A 284 -15.99 12.59 5.60
N LEU A 285 -16.43 11.50 6.25
CA LEU A 285 -16.11 11.24 7.66
C LEU A 285 -14.61 11.20 7.92
N ALA A 286 -13.85 10.52 7.06
CA ALA A 286 -12.39 10.44 7.17
C ALA A 286 -11.73 11.83 7.16
N MET A 287 -12.15 12.71 6.26
CA MET A 287 -11.60 14.07 6.17
C MET A 287 -12.07 14.96 7.33
N HIS A 288 -13.31 14.82 7.81
CA HIS A 288 -13.73 15.47 9.05
C HIS A 288 -12.87 15.02 10.24
N ALA A 289 -12.55 13.73 10.33
CA ALA A 289 -11.70 13.19 11.38
C ALA A 289 -10.26 13.71 11.31
N VAL A 290 -9.72 13.93 10.10
CA VAL A 290 -8.43 14.64 9.90
C VAL A 290 -8.48 16.03 10.51
N GLN A 291 -9.49 16.84 10.16
CA GLN A 291 -9.59 18.21 10.67
C GLN A 291 -9.86 18.27 12.18
N ALA A 292 -10.56 17.26 12.71
CA ALA A 292 -10.83 17.07 14.13
C ALA A 292 -9.63 16.49 14.92
N ARG A 293 -8.55 16.06 14.26
CA ARG A 293 -7.43 15.30 14.85
C ARG A 293 -7.87 13.99 15.54
N LYS A 294 -8.90 13.33 15.00
CA LYS A 294 -9.45 12.04 15.45
C LYS A 294 -9.31 10.93 14.43
N TYR A 295 -8.48 11.12 13.40
CA TYR A 295 -8.35 10.15 12.31
C TYR A 295 -7.88 8.77 12.81
N ASP A 296 -6.91 8.74 13.72
CA ASP A 296 -6.42 7.48 14.29
C ASP A 296 -7.48 6.75 15.13
N GLU A 297 -8.43 7.46 15.74
CA GLU A 297 -9.57 6.85 16.44
C GLU A 297 -10.51 6.18 15.44
N VAL A 298 -10.81 6.88 14.33
CA VAL A 298 -11.66 6.34 13.25
C VAL A 298 -11.01 5.13 12.58
N LEU A 299 -9.70 5.16 12.34
CA LEU A 299 -8.95 4.05 11.72
C LEU A 299 -8.96 2.76 12.54
N ARG A 300 -9.20 2.83 13.85
CA ARG A 300 -9.30 1.66 14.74
C ARG A 300 -10.71 1.06 14.80
N ASP A 301 -11.73 1.79 14.35
CA ASP A 301 -13.10 1.30 14.36
C ASP A 301 -13.45 0.55 13.06
N GLY A 302 -13.25 -0.76 13.06
CA GLY A 302 -13.59 -1.62 11.93
C GLY A 302 -15.07 -1.55 11.50
N ARG A 303 -16.00 -1.17 12.40
CA ARG A 303 -17.42 -1.01 12.04
C ARG A 303 -17.64 0.22 11.16
N VAL A 304 -16.88 1.28 11.41
CA VAL A 304 -16.91 2.52 10.61
C VAL A 304 -16.14 2.31 9.31
N ILE A 305 -14.90 1.84 9.39
CA ILE A 305 -14.00 1.76 8.24
C ILE A 305 -14.53 0.84 7.13
N ALA A 306 -15.20 -0.25 7.49
CA ALA A 306 -15.86 -1.15 6.52
C ALA A 306 -16.94 -0.45 5.68
N ASN A 307 -17.42 0.73 6.08
CA ASN A 307 -18.41 1.53 5.35
C ASN A 307 -17.82 2.71 4.56
N LEU A 308 -16.53 3.00 4.73
CA LEU A 308 -15.84 4.07 4.01
C LEU A 308 -15.16 3.52 2.74
N PRO A 309 -15.23 4.20 1.59
CA PRO A 309 -14.52 3.78 0.38
C PRO A 309 -13.00 3.79 0.59
N GLN A 310 -12.29 2.83 -0.03
CA GLN A 310 -10.83 2.73 0.01
C GLN A 310 -10.14 4.08 -0.31
N THR A 311 -10.58 4.77 -1.36
CA THR A 311 -10.00 6.05 -1.78
C THR A 311 -10.19 7.17 -0.77
N ALA A 312 -11.28 7.18 0.00
CA ALA A 312 -11.52 8.20 1.02
C ALA A 312 -10.51 8.07 2.17
N LEU A 313 -10.08 6.85 2.51
CA LEU A 313 -9.06 6.59 3.52
C LEU A 313 -7.67 7.01 3.04
N MET A 314 -7.31 6.65 1.81
CA MET A 314 -6.01 7.01 1.24
C MET A 314 -5.87 8.54 1.12
N ASP A 315 -6.93 9.21 0.67
CA ASP A 315 -6.99 10.67 0.56
C ASP A 315 -6.84 11.37 1.91
N ALA A 316 -7.64 10.96 2.90
CA ALA A 316 -7.56 11.51 4.25
C ALA A 316 -6.20 11.30 4.91
N ALA A 317 -5.61 10.10 4.78
CA ALA A 317 -4.29 9.80 5.32
C ALA A 317 -3.21 10.71 4.72
N ARG A 318 -3.26 10.95 3.41
CA ARG A 318 -2.31 11.84 2.74
C ARG A 318 -2.47 13.32 3.05
N SER A 319 -3.67 13.75 3.44
CA SER A 319 -3.88 15.12 3.90
C SER A 319 -3.28 15.40 5.30
N ILE A 320 -2.85 14.37 6.06
CA ILE A 320 -2.18 14.52 7.36
C ILE A 320 -0.66 14.50 7.23
N THR A 321 -0.14 13.46 6.59
CA THR A 321 1.29 13.11 6.65
C THR A 321 1.74 12.47 5.34
N PHE A 322 3.02 12.64 5.03
CA PHE A 322 3.69 11.91 3.96
C PHE A 322 4.04 10.48 4.36
N LEU A 323 4.27 10.22 5.65
CA LEU A 323 4.61 8.91 6.20
C LEU A 323 3.39 8.31 6.89
N ILE A 324 2.76 7.34 6.23
CA ILE A 324 1.54 6.69 6.72
C ILE A 324 1.93 5.45 7.53
N PRO A 325 1.50 5.31 8.80
CA PRO A 325 1.84 4.14 9.62
C PRO A 325 1.26 2.83 9.05
N GLY A 326 2.07 1.76 9.02
CA GLY A 326 1.75 0.53 8.29
C GLY A 326 0.68 -0.40 8.90
N ASN A 327 0.51 -0.39 10.23
CA ASN A 327 -0.52 -1.18 10.93
C ASN A 327 -1.88 -0.47 11.02
N THR A 328 -2.29 0.20 9.95
CA THR A 328 -3.55 0.96 9.90
C THR A 328 -4.37 0.57 8.68
N ALA A 329 -5.70 0.71 8.77
CA ALA A 329 -6.57 0.46 7.62
C ALA A 329 -6.28 1.40 6.42
N ALA A 330 -5.68 2.57 6.66
CA ALA A 330 -5.20 3.44 5.59
C ALA A 330 -3.98 2.86 4.87
N ALA A 331 -3.02 2.28 5.60
CA ALA A 331 -1.90 1.57 4.99
C ALA A 331 -2.36 0.31 4.26
N ASP A 332 -3.29 -0.47 4.83
CA ASP A 332 -3.91 -1.61 4.14
C ASP A 332 -4.51 -1.18 2.79
N ALA A 333 -5.24 -0.05 2.77
CA ALA A 333 -5.80 0.52 1.54
C ALA A 333 -4.72 0.87 0.50
N ILE A 334 -3.57 1.41 0.93
CA ILE A 334 -2.46 1.82 0.06
C ILE A 334 -1.69 0.62 -0.49
N HIS A 335 -1.37 -0.35 0.36
CA HIS A 335 -0.66 -1.57 -0.03
C HIS A 335 -1.51 -2.37 -1.02
N LEU A 336 -2.79 -2.56 -0.73
CA LEU A 336 -3.73 -3.21 -1.66
C LEU A 336 -3.85 -2.45 -3.00
N TRP A 337 -3.88 -1.11 -2.96
CA TRP A 337 -3.89 -0.29 -4.17
C TRP A 337 -2.65 -0.50 -5.05
N GLY A 338 -1.45 -0.50 -4.46
CA GLY A 338 -0.18 -0.74 -5.17
C GLY A 338 -0.09 -2.15 -5.79
N TRP A 339 -0.76 -3.12 -5.15
CA TRP A 339 -0.89 -4.48 -5.65
C TRP A 339 -1.98 -4.65 -6.71
N GLY A 340 -2.71 -3.58 -7.04
CA GLY A 340 -3.79 -3.60 -8.03
C GLY A 340 -5.11 -4.18 -7.52
N VAL A 341 -5.29 -4.24 -6.20
CA VAL A 341 -6.57 -4.57 -5.57
C VAL A 341 -7.38 -3.29 -5.45
N THR A 342 -8.29 -3.11 -6.41
CA THR A 342 -9.21 -1.96 -6.51
C THR A 342 -10.66 -2.43 -6.50
N PRO A 343 -11.22 -2.77 -5.32
CA PRO A 343 -12.55 -3.34 -5.22
C PRO A 343 -13.60 -2.45 -5.86
N ARG A 344 -14.48 -3.03 -6.68
CA ARG A 344 -15.55 -2.26 -7.36
C ARG A 344 -16.73 -1.97 -6.44
N HIS A 345 -16.87 -2.80 -5.41
CA HIS A 345 -17.98 -2.76 -4.47
C HIS A 345 -17.46 -2.64 -3.04
N GLN A 346 -18.19 -1.90 -2.21
CA GLN A 346 -17.86 -1.73 -0.80
C GLN A 346 -17.82 -3.07 -0.04
N THR A 347 -18.65 -4.03 -0.45
CA THR A 347 -18.70 -5.38 0.14
C THR A 347 -17.40 -6.16 -0.04
N GLU A 348 -16.77 -6.02 -1.20
CA GLU A 348 -15.48 -6.63 -1.52
C GLU A 348 -14.35 -5.91 -0.77
N TRP A 349 -14.39 -4.58 -0.70
CA TRP A 349 -13.44 -3.81 0.11
C TRP A 349 -13.48 -4.20 1.59
N ALA A 350 -14.68 -4.31 2.18
CA ALA A 350 -14.84 -4.78 3.55
C ALA A 350 -14.31 -6.21 3.75
N SER A 351 -14.47 -7.10 2.77
CA SER A 351 -13.89 -8.44 2.81
C SER A 351 -12.36 -8.41 2.81
N TRP A 352 -11.73 -7.53 2.03
CA TRP A 352 -10.28 -7.32 2.05
C TRP A 352 -9.79 -6.79 3.39
N LEU A 353 -10.46 -5.80 3.98
CA LEU A 353 -10.14 -5.32 5.33
C LEU A 353 -10.19 -6.43 6.38
N HIS A 354 -11.21 -7.29 6.31
CA HIS A 354 -11.34 -8.45 7.19
C HIS A 354 -10.16 -9.42 7.03
N LEU A 355 -9.73 -9.71 5.79
CA LEU A 355 -8.59 -10.57 5.51
C LEU A 355 -7.26 -9.96 5.98
N MET A 356 -7.02 -8.68 5.71
CA MET A 356 -5.81 -7.98 6.15
C MET A 356 -5.69 -8.01 7.68
N ALA A 357 -6.80 -7.76 8.39
CA ALA A 357 -6.84 -7.82 9.85
C ALA A 357 -6.56 -9.24 10.39
N LEU A 358 -7.21 -10.27 9.83
CA LEU A 358 -6.93 -11.66 10.22
C LEU A 358 -5.47 -12.06 9.99
N SER A 359 -4.87 -11.61 8.89
CA SER A 359 -3.48 -11.93 8.58
C SER A 359 -2.53 -11.32 9.60
N ARG A 360 -2.88 -10.15 10.14
CA ARG A 360 -2.15 -9.46 11.22
C ARG A 360 -2.57 -9.90 12.63
N ASP A 361 -3.35 -10.98 12.79
CA ASP A 361 -3.92 -11.40 14.07
C ASP A 361 -4.79 -10.36 14.79
N ASP A 362 -5.27 -9.33 14.08
CA ASP A 362 -6.18 -8.33 14.63
C ASP A 362 -7.63 -8.84 14.62
N LEU A 363 -7.89 -9.81 15.50
CA LEU A 363 -9.19 -10.49 15.60
C LEU A 363 -10.30 -9.54 16.05
N GLU A 364 -9.97 -8.52 16.86
CA GLU A 364 -10.92 -7.51 17.30
C GLU A 364 -11.38 -6.65 16.11
N PHE A 365 -10.44 -6.14 15.31
CA PHE A 365 -10.78 -5.36 14.12
C PHE A 365 -11.49 -6.21 13.07
N ALA A 366 -11.05 -7.45 12.82
CA ALA A 366 -11.72 -8.37 11.91
C ALA A 366 -13.19 -8.61 12.32
N SER A 367 -13.43 -8.85 13.61
CA SER A 367 -14.79 -9.00 14.18
C SER A 367 -15.62 -7.70 14.06
N ALA A 368 -14.99 -6.54 14.28
CA ALA A 368 -15.63 -5.24 14.08
C ALA A 368 -16.06 -5.03 12.62
N VAL A 369 -15.20 -5.38 11.64
CA VAL A 369 -15.53 -5.33 10.21
C VAL A 369 -16.70 -6.27 9.88
N ALA A 370 -16.65 -7.52 10.36
CA ALA A 370 -17.73 -8.49 10.14
C ALA A 370 -19.08 -8.05 10.74
N SER A 371 -19.04 -7.29 11.84
CA SER A 371 -20.24 -6.76 12.52
C SER A 371 -20.69 -5.38 12.03
N SER A 372 -19.97 -4.76 11.08
CA SER A 372 -20.27 -3.43 10.52
C SER A 372 -21.66 -3.32 9.89
N GLY A 373 -22.19 -4.44 9.39
CA GLY A 373 -23.46 -4.53 8.66
C GLY A 373 -23.34 -4.40 7.16
N VAL A 374 -22.12 -4.25 6.65
CA VAL A 374 -21.83 -4.52 5.25
C VAL A 374 -21.86 -6.04 5.04
N ALA A 375 -22.56 -6.50 4.02
CA ALA A 375 -22.61 -7.90 3.64
C ALA A 375 -21.31 -8.25 2.92
N LEU A 376 -20.37 -8.87 3.64
CA LEU A 376 -19.08 -9.28 3.08
C LEU A 376 -19.30 -10.21 1.88
N SER A 377 -18.68 -9.92 0.74
CA SER A 377 -18.75 -10.79 -0.46
C SER A 377 -18.19 -12.19 -0.19
N TRP A 378 -17.22 -12.25 0.73
CA TRP A 378 -16.64 -13.46 1.28
C TRP A 378 -16.03 -13.12 2.64
N GLN A 379 -15.92 -14.11 3.52
CA GLN A 379 -15.30 -13.94 4.84
C GLN A 379 -14.12 -14.89 4.96
N ALA A 380 -12.95 -14.37 5.30
CA ALA A 380 -11.80 -15.22 5.60
C ALA A 380 -12.03 -16.00 6.90
N THR A 381 -11.74 -17.30 6.91
CA THR A 381 -11.84 -18.15 8.10
C THR A 381 -10.52 -18.24 8.84
N TRP A 382 -9.42 -18.31 8.09
CA TRP A 382 -8.04 -18.25 8.58
C TRP A 382 -7.12 -17.82 7.42
N ALA A 383 -5.94 -17.30 7.75
CA ALA A 383 -4.95 -16.87 6.77
C ALA A 383 -3.53 -17.13 7.28
N HIS A 384 -2.78 -17.93 6.53
CA HIS A 384 -1.33 -18.09 6.67
C HIS A 384 -0.67 -17.46 5.45
N TRP A 385 -0.83 -16.13 5.36
CA TRP A 385 -0.55 -15.36 4.17
C TRP A 385 0.32 -14.15 4.52
N LEU A 386 1.25 -13.82 3.62
CA LEU A 386 1.98 -12.58 3.64
C LEU A 386 1.10 -11.48 3.00
N PRO A 387 0.49 -10.58 3.81
CA PRO A 387 -0.32 -9.51 3.25
C PRO A 387 0.56 -8.48 2.52
N PRO A 388 0.01 -7.72 1.56
CA PRO A 388 0.66 -6.53 1.00
C PRO A 388 1.16 -5.60 2.12
N GLY A 389 2.41 -5.16 2.02
CA GLY A 389 3.08 -4.37 3.05
C GLY A 389 3.60 -5.17 4.25
N GLY A 390 3.43 -6.49 4.28
CA GLY A 390 3.86 -7.34 5.37
C GLY A 390 5.37 -7.44 5.51
N TYR A 391 5.89 -7.10 6.69
CA TYR A 391 7.31 -7.22 7.01
C TYR A 391 7.47 -7.78 8.43
N HIS A 392 7.40 -9.12 8.51
CA HIS A 392 7.59 -9.87 9.74
C HIS A 392 7.90 -11.34 9.41
N PRO A 393 8.84 -12.01 10.12
CA PRO A 393 9.19 -13.42 9.88
C PRO A 393 7.99 -14.37 9.83
N ARG A 394 7.02 -14.17 10.73
CA ARG A 394 5.78 -14.96 10.82
C ARG A 394 5.01 -15.02 9.50
N PHE A 395 5.01 -13.97 8.69
CA PHE A 395 4.30 -13.97 7.41
C PHE A 395 4.93 -14.91 6.37
N LEU A 396 6.20 -15.28 6.55
CA LEU A 396 6.93 -16.18 5.66
C LEU A 396 6.80 -17.66 6.07
N GLN A 397 6.26 -17.94 7.25
CA GLN A 397 6.26 -19.28 7.85
C GLN A 397 5.51 -20.33 7.02
N ALA A 398 4.42 -19.93 6.35
CA ALA A 398 3.66 -20.84 5.50
C ALA A 398 4.48 -21.34 4.30
N GLY A 399 5.40 -20.51 3.82
CA GLY A 399 6.20 -20.77 2.63
C GLY A 399 5.41 -20.62 1.32
N ARG A 400 6.03 -21.08 0.22
CA ARG A 400 5.53 -20.93 -1.14
C ARG A 400 4.83 -22.20 -1.60
N PHE A 401 3.64 -22.07 -2.16
CA PHE A 401 2.83 -23.20 -2.62
C PHE A 401 2.74 -23.25 -4.13
N ALA A 402 3.02 -24.44 -4.68
CA ALA A 402 2.98 -24.69 -6.10
C ALA A 402 1.62 -25.22 -6.59
N ALA A 403 0.90 -25.94 -5.72
CA ALA A 403 -0.41 -26.51 -5.99
C ALA A 403 -1.13 -26.96 -4.70
N LEU A 404 -2.42 -27.28 -4.82
CA LEU A 404 -3.26 -27.82 -3.74
C LEU A 404 -3.91 -29.14 -4.18
N SER A 405 -4.23 -30.02 -3.23
CA SER A 405 -5.07 -31.20 -3.46
C SER A 405 -5.97 -31.49 -2.28
N GLU A 406 -7.22 -31.88 -2.54
CA GLU A 406 -8.14 -32.30 -1.48
C GLU A 406 -7.75 -33.69 -0.96
N VAL A 407 -7.65 -33.82 0.36
CA VAL A 407 -7.38 -35.08 1.04
C VAL A 407 -8.24 -35.20 2.30
N ARG A 408 -8.15 -36.34 2.97
CA ARG A 408 -8.75 -36.56 4.29
C ARG A 408 -7.67 -36.97 5.27
N TRP A 409 -7.57 -36.23 6.38
CA TRP A 409 -6.69 -36.55 7.49
C TRP A 409 -7.51 -37.13 8.64
N GLN A 410 -7.28 -38.40 8.96
CA GLN A 410 -8.05 -39.16 9.95
C GLN A 410 -9.57 -39.09 9.69
N GLY A 411 -9.96 -39.08 8.41
CA GLY A 411 -11.34 -38.95 7.95
C GLY A 411 -11.91 -37.53 7.90
N ARG A 412 -11.19 -36.51 8.42
CA ARG A 412 -11.61 -35.10 8.37
C ARG A 412 -11.17 -34.41 7.07
N PRO A 413 -11.92 -33.42 6.54
CA PRO A 413 -11.48 -32.61 5.41
C PRO A 413 -10.13 -31.94 5.67
N ALA A 414 -9.18 -32.12 4.75
CA ALA A 414 -7.86 -31.52 4.82
C ALA A 414 -7.37 -31.16 3.42
N ILE A 415 -6.33 -30.34 3.34
CA ILE A 415 -5.63 -30.03 2.10
C ILE A 415 -4.20 -30.57 2.16
N ALA A 416 -3.75 -31.17 1.07
CA ALA A 416 -2.35 -31.36 0.81
C ALA A 416 -1.84 -30.09 0.12
N ALA A 417 -0.98 -29.36 0.82
CA ALA A 417 -0.35 -28.15 0.29
C ALA A 417 1.01 -28.54 -0.29
N LEU A 418 1.16 -28.36 -1.60
CA LEU A 418 2.26 -28.91 -2.38
C LEU A 418 3.28 -27.82 -2.65
N GLN A 419 4.52 -28.03 -2.21
CA GLN A 419 5.58 -27.03 -2.24
C GLN A 419 6.81 -27.57 -2.99
N GLN A 420 7.66 -26.65 -3.44
CA GLN A 420 8.92 -26.97 -4.12
C GLN A 420 10.04 -26.12 -3.55
N ARG A 421 11.18 -26.74 -3.28
CA ARG A 421 12.41 -26.04 -2.88
C ARG A 421 13.54 -26.39 -3.83
N THR A 422 14.41 -25.42 -4.10
CA THR A 422 15.66 -25.68 -4.84
C THR A 422 16.74 -26.10 -3.85
N VAL A 423 17.26 -27.31 -3.99
CA VAL A 423 18.41 -27.82 -3.22
C VAL A 423 19.46 -28.29 -4.21
N ASN A 424 20.67 -27.72 -4.16
CA ASN A 424 21.75 -28.03 -5.09
C ASN A 424 21.33 -27.93 -6.57
N GLU A 425 20.61 -26.85 -6.93
CA GLU A 425 20.06 -26.61 -8.28
C GLU A 425 18.95 -27.59 -8.73
N GLU A 426 18.55 -28.54 -7.88
CA GLU A 426 17.45 -29.48 -8.15
C GLU A 426 16.17 -29.06 -7.42
N GLN A 427 15.02 -29.18 -8.10
CA GLN A 427 13.70 -28.94 -7.49
C GLN A 427 13.26 -30.18 -6.72
N GLN A 428 13.15 -30.07 -5.40
CA GLN A 428 12.65 -31.13 -4.54
C GLN A 428 11.22 -30.79 -4.08
N PRO A 429 10.23 -31.66 -4.37
CA PRO A 429 8.87 -31.48 -3.88
C PRO A 429 8.81 -31.82 -2.39
N TYR A 430 7.99 -31.07 -1.65
CA TYR A 430 7.63 -31.44 -0.29
C TYR A 430 6.17 -31.09 -0.02
N VAL A 431 5.56 -31.77 0.95
CA VAL A 431 4.12 -31.68 1.22
C VAL A 431 3.84 -31.54 2.69
N SER A 432 2.95 -30.61 3.02
CA SER A 432 2.35 -30.48 4.34
C SER A 432 0.83 -30.69 4.25
N ILE A 433 0.25 -31.28 5.29
CA ILE A 433 -1.20 -31.49 5.39
C ILE A 433 -1.77 -30.47 6.36
N TRP A 434 -2.81 -29.77 5.93
CA TRP A 434 -3.44 -28.70 6.69
C TRP A 434 -4.92 -29.00 6.91
N ASP A 435 -5.40 -28.75 8.12
CA ASP A 435 -6.82 -28.84 8.45
C ASP A 435 -7.59 -27.70 7.78
N VAL A 436 -8.65 -28.02 7.05
CA VAL A 436 -9.42 -27.01 6.29
C VAL A 436 -10.18 -26.06 7.20
N GLU A 437 -10.60 -26.52 8.38
CA GLU A 437 -11.44 -25.77 9.30
C GLU A 437 -10.61 -24.82 10.15
N THR A 438 -9.49 -25.30 10.70
CA THR A 438 -8.65 -24.50 11.62
C THR A 438 -7.51 -23.78 10.92
N GLY A 439 -7.05 -24.29 9.77
CA GLY A 439 -5.84 -23.81 9.13
C GLY A 439 -4.56 -24.35 9.79
N ASP A 440 -4.64 -25.26 10.76
CA ASP A 440 -3.44 -25.81 11.39
C ASP A 440 -2.74 -26.82 10.49
N GLN A 441 -1.41 -26.80 10.49
CA GLN A 441 -0.62 -27.89 9.91
C GLN A 441 -0.72 -29.13 10.81
N VAL A 442 -1.36 -30.19 10.31
CA VAL A 442 -1.61 -31.44 11.05
C VAL A 442 -0.64 -32.56 10.73
N ALA A 443 0.12 -32.45 9.63
CA ALA A 443 1.20 -33.36 9.28
C ALA A 443 2.19 -32.75 8.27
N GLY A 444 3.37 -33.38 8.14
CA GLY A 444 4.46 -32.88 7.32
C GLY A 444 5.29 -31.80 8.03
N PRO A 445 6.23 -31.14 7.35
CA PRO A 445 6.54 -31.32 5.93
C PRO A 445 7.20 -32.69 5.64
N TRP A 446 6.80 -33.35 4.56
CA TRP A 446 7.47 -34.54 4.04
C TRP A 446 8.27 -34.17 2.80
N ASP A 447 9.59 -34.27 2.89
CA ASP A 447 10.54 -33.94 1.83
C ASP A 447 11.06 -35.15 1.05
N HIS A 448 10.57 -36.34 1.41
CA HIS A 448 10.88 -37.59 0.74
C HIS A 448 9.75 -37.96 -0.24
N ASP A 449 10.09 -38.67 -1.31
CA ASP A 449 9.14 -39.18 -2.32
C ASP A 449 8.01 -40.02 -1.69
N GLU A 450 8.36 -40.78 -0.66
CA GLU A 450 7.43 -41.65 0.06
C GLU A 450 6.83 -40.98 1.29
N ILE A 451 5.51 -41.08 1.43
CA ILE A 451 4.82 -40.64 2.64
C ILE A 451 5.19 -41.62 3.78
N PRO A 452 5.55 -41.13 4.99
CA PRO A 452 5.93 -41.99 6.11
C PRO A 452 4.89 -43.07 6.39
N GLN A 453 5.33 -44.33 6.53
CA GLN A 453 4.45 -45.49 6.60
C GLN A 453 3.42 -45.39 7.74
N GLU A 454 3.81 -44.81 8.87
CA GLU A 454 2.97 -44.56 10.04
C GLU A 454 1.83 -43.55 9.78
N GLN A 455 1.99 -42.66 8.79
CA GLN A 455 1.00 -41.66 8.43
C GLN A 455 0.07 -42.12 7.30
N ARG A 456 0.45 -43.15 6.51
CA ARG A 456 -0.34 -43.64 5.35
C ARG A 456 -1.75 -44.11 5.70
N THR A 457 -1.98 -44.62 6.91
CA THR A 457 -3.32 -45.06 7.37
C THR A 457 -4.22 -43.89 7.76
N ARG A 458 -3.63 -42.72 8.00
CA ARG A 458 -4.35 -41.49 8.39
C ARG A 458 -4.70 -40.63 7.19
N LEU A 459 -3.98 -40.76 6.08
CA LEU A 459 -4.20 -39.98 4.87
C LEU A 459 -5.01 -40.78 3.83
N THR A 460 -6.12 -40.22 3.36
CA THR A 460 -6.98 -40.86 2.34
C THR A 460 -7.51 -39.86 1.33
N TRP A 461 -7.97 -40.34 0.17
CA TRP A 461 -8.66 -39.51 -0.83
C TRP A 461 -10.11 -39.21 -0.42
N PRO A 462 -10.71 -38.12 -0.91
CA PRO A 462 -12.14 -37.89 -0.74
C PRO A 462 -12.98 -38.99 -1.43
N ALA A 463 -14.17 -39.27 -0.88
CA ALA A 463 -15.01 -40.41 -1.27
C ALA A 463 -15.48 -40.38 -2.75
N SER A 464 -15.45 -39.22 -3.40
CA SER A 464 -15.77 -39.03 -4.82
C SER A 464 -14.66 -39.47 -5.78
N SER A 465 -13.43 -39.67 -5.30
CA SER A 465 -12.29 -40.12 -6.10
C SER A 465 -12.36 -41.63 -6.38
N GLY A 466 -13.38 -42.06 -7.12
CA GLY A 466 -13.58 -43.45 -7.56
C GLY A 466 -13.57 -44.45 -6.40
N SER A 467 -14.73 -44.87 -5.90
CA SER A 467 -14.87 -45.80 -4.77
C SER A 467 -13.98 -47.06 -4.95
N GLY A 468 -12.78 -47.05 -4.34
CA GLY A 468 -11.74 -48.05 -4.56
C GLY A 468 -10.31 -47.52 -4.73
N SER A 469 -10.09 -46.20 -4.84
CA SER A 469 -8.71 -45.66 -4.94
C SER A 469 -7.91 -45.94 -3.66
N ALA A 470 -6.71 -46.49 -3.82
CA ALA A 470 -5.79 -46.70 -2.71
C ALA A 470 -5.37 -45.36 -2.09
N ALA A 471 -5.15 -45.34 -0.77
CA ALA A 471 -4.60 -44.18 -0.10
C ALA A 471 -3.28 -43.73 -0.75
N PRO A 472 -3.01 -42.42 -0.84
CA PRO A 472 -1.78 -41.93 -1.44
C PRO A 472 -0.57 -42.46 -0.68
N ALA A 473 0.39 -43.01 -1.40
CA ALA A 473 1.64 -43.55 -0.83
C ALA A 473 2.85 -42.66 -1.13
N ARG A 474 2.76 -41.83 -2.17
CA ARG A 474 3.84 -40.97 -2.65
C ARG A 474 3.41 -39.52 -2.80
N VAL A 475 4.35 -38.61 -2.60
CA VAL A 475 4.15 -37.17 -2.79
C VAL A 475 3.69 -36.84 -4.21
N GLN A 476 4.22 -37.52 -5.22
CA GLN A 476 3.89 -37.28 -6.63
C GLN A 476 2.45 -37.63 -6.98
N GLU A 477 1.83 -38.57 -6.25
CA GLU A 477 0.41 -38.89 -6.44
C GLU A 477 -0.46 -37.69 -6.06
N LEU A 478 -0.05 -36.91 -5.06
CA LEU A 478 -0.71 -35.67 -4.66
C LEU A 478 -0.51 -34.58 -5.73
N PHE A 479 0.71 -34.41 -6.25
CA PHE A 479 0.96 -33.48 -7.36
C PHE A 479 0.15 -33.83 -8.61
N ALA A 480 0.07 -35.11 -8.97
CA ALA A 480 -0.69 -35.56 -10.14
C ALA A 480 -2.21 -35.37 -9.98
N ALA A 481 -2.72 -35.35 -8.75
CA ALA A 481 -4.12 -35.08 -8.45
C ALA A 481 -4.47 -33.58 -8.46
N SER A 482 -3.46 -32.70 -8.45
CA SER A 482 -3.69 -31.26 -8.36
C SER A 482 -4.18 -30.64 -9.68
N PRO A 483 -5.14 -29.70 -9.61
CA PRO A 483 -5.57 -28.96 -10.78
C PRO A 483 -4.47 -28.04 -11.34
N PRO A 484 -4.50 -27.70 -12.64
CA PRO A 484 -3.53 -26.79 -13.23
C PRO A 484 -3.59 -25.41 -12.58
N ARG A 485 -2.45 -24.69 -12.60
CA ARG A 485 -2.36 -23.31 -12.13
C ARG A 485 -3.32 -22.39 -12.89
N ARG A 486 -3.71 -21.30 -12.23
CA ARG A 486 -4.53 -20.22 -12.81
C ARG A 486 -3.73 -19.42 -13.83
N ASP A 487 -4.44 -18.54 -14.52
CA ASP A 487 -3.87 -17.48 -15.36
C ASP A 487 -2.88 -16.61 -14.55
N ASP A 488 -1.85 -16.10 -15.22
CA ASP A 488 -0.77 -15.29 -14.64
C ASP A 488 -1.28 -14.01 -13.96
N ARG A 489 -2.51 -13.58 -14.29
CA ARG A 489 -3.19 -12.46 -13.62
C ARG A 489 -3.51 -12.72 -12.16
N ALA A 490 -3.66 -13.98 -11.74
CA ALA A 490 -3.88 -14.38 -10.35
C ALA A 490 -2.56 -14.41 -9.54
N PHE A 491 -1.72 -13.40 -9.74
CA PHE A 491 -0.34 -13.34 -9.25
C PHE A 491 -0.21 -13.59 -7.74
N MET A 492 -1.14 -13.07 -6.92
CA MET A 492 -1.07 -13.25 -5.46
C MET A 492 -1.26 -14.71 -5.04
N LEU A 493 -2.11 -15.46 -5.76
CA LEU A 493 -2.59 -16.80 -5.42
C LEU A 493 -2.76 -17.63 -6.70
N PRO A 494 -1.65 -18.01 -7.37
CA PRO A 494 -1.67 -18.63 -8.70
C PRO A 494 -2.13 -20.09 -8.69
N CYS A 495 -2.24 -20.75 -7.54
CA CYS A 495 -2.80 -22.10 -7.48
C CYS A 495 -4.30 -22.07 -7.84
N ALA A 496 -4.78 -23.11 -8.50
CA ALA A 496 -6.22 -23.27 -8.67
C ALA A 496 -6.90 -23.38 -7.30
N PRO A 497 -8.01 -22.64 -7.07
CA PRO A 497 -8.69 -22.65 -5.78
C PRO A 497 -9.31 -24.02 -5.53
N LEU A 498 -9.24 -24.46 -4.28
CA LEU A 498 -9.77 -25.75 -3.86
C LEU A 498 -11.01 -25.54 -2.98
N ALA A 499 -12.18 -25.94 -3.49
CA ALA A 499 -13.41 -25.92 -2.73
C ALA A 499 -13.55 -27.21 -1.91
N VAL A 500 -13.63 -27.09 -0.58
CA VAL A 500 -13.83 -28.20 0.34
C VAL A 500 -15.03 -27.88 1.23
N GLY A 501 -16.20 -28.40 0.86
CA GLY A 501 -17.46 -28.04 1.51
C GLY A 501 -17.84 -26.58 1.20
N GLU A 502 -18.05 -25.77 2.24
CA GLU A 502 -18.40 -24.34 2.12
C GLU A 502 -17.17 -23.42 2.10
N VAL A 503 -15.96 -23.99 2.27
CA VAL A 503 -14.71 -23.23 2.31
C VAL A 503 -14.00 -23.36 0.97
N VAL A 504 -13.46 -22.25 0.49
CA VAL A 504 -12.58 -22.21 -0.68
C VAL A 504 -11.19 -21.80 -0.21
N VAL A 505 -10.20 -22.65 -0.49
CA VAL A 505 -8.80 -22.41 -0.15
C VAL A 505 -8.04 -21.91 -1.37
N PHE A 506 -7.29 -20.83 -1.18
CA PHE A 506 -6.37 -20.26 -2.15
C PHE A 506 -4.93 -20.44 -1.66
N ALA A 507 -4.01 -20.63 -2.59
CA ALA A 507 -2.59 -20.81 -2.29
C ALA A 507 -1.70 -20.14 -3.34
N GLY A 508 -0.49 -19.81 -2.93
CA GLY A 508 0.50 -19.19 -3.80
C GLY A 508 1.86 -19.04 -3.17
N ASP A 509 2.70 -18.23 -3.81
CA ASP A 509 4.00 -17.84 -3.28
C ASP A 509 3.88 -17.03 -1.99
N MET A 510 2.72 -16.40 -1.77
CA MET A 510 2.43 -15.59 -0.60
C MET A 510 1.84 -16.37 0.58
N GLY A 511 1.56 -17.68 0.43
CA GLY A 511 0.98 -18.51 1.49
C GLY A 511 -0.41 -19.08 1.18
N LEU A 512 -1.22 -19.30 2.22
CA LEU A 512 -2.56 -19.92 2.19
C LEU A 512 -3.64 -19.01 2.76
N ILE A 513 -4.81 -19.01 2.14
CA ILE A 513 -5.99 -18.30 2.63
C ILE A 513 -7.20 -19.20 2.47
N ALA A 514 -8.02 -19.30 3.51
CA ALA A 514 -9.34 -19.90 3.42
C ALA A 514 -10.44 -18.86 3.56
N ILE A 515 -11.43 -18.92 2.66
CA ILE A 515 -12.58 -18.03 2.69
C ILE A 515 -13.89 -18.81 2.57
N ARG A 516 -14.94 -18.26 3.15
CA ARG A 516 -16.33 -18.66 2.92
C ARG A 516 -16.98 -17.61 2.00
N PRO A 517 -17.27 -17.94 0.72
CA PRO A 517 -17.99 -17.02 -0.15
C PRO A 517 -19.44 -16.84 0.29
N ALA A 518 -19.99 -15.66 0.03
CA ALA A 518 -21.44 -15.48 0.06
C ALA A 518 -22.10 -16.14 -1.16
N ASP A 519 -23.38 -16.48 -1.04
CA ASP A 519 -24.14 -17.15 -2.10
C ASP A 519 -24.10 -16.35 -3.42
N GLY A 520 -23.74 -17.04 -4.51
CA GLY A 520 -23.74 -16.47 -5.87
C GLY A 520 -22.57 -15.54 -6.19
N VAL A 521 -21.58 -15.41 -5.30
CA VAL A 521 -20.38 -14.61 -5.55
C VAL A 521 -19.39 -15.38 -6.43
N ASP A 522 -18.98 -14.75 -7.53
CA ASP A 522 -17.90 -15.26 -8.39
C ASP A 522 -16.53 -14.90 -7.81
N LEU A 523 -15.72 -15.92 -7.52
CA LEU A 523 -14.36 -15.79 -7.01
C LEU A 523 -13.29 -15.94 -8.10
N SER A 524 -13.67 -16.07 -9.36
CA SER A 524 -12.73 -16.23 -10.47
C SER A 524 -11.72 -15.08 -10.59
N GLY A 525 -12.13 -13.87 -10.20
CA GLY A 525 -11.30 -12.67 -10.12
C GLY A 525 -10.57 -12.46 -8.80
N PHE A 526 -10.75 -13.34 -7.80
CA PHE A 526 -10.07 -13.19 -6.51
C PHE A 526 -8.55 -13.31 -6.68
N GLY A 527 -7.82 -12.33 -6.19
CA GLY A 527 -6.38 -12.23 -6.35
C GLY A 527 -5.90 -11.74 -7.73
N ALA A 528 -6.82 -11.36 -8.62
CA ALA A 528 -6.47 -10.81 -9.93
C ALA A 528 -5.94 -9.37 -9.80
N ARG A 529 -4.79 -9.09 -10.42
CA ARG A 529 -4.18 -7.75 -10.40
C ARG A 529 -4.82 -6.84 -11.46
N LEU A 530 -5.33 -5.69 -11.03
CA LEU A 530 -5.73 -4.59 -11.92
C LEU A 530 -5.04 -3.30 -11.50
N LEU A 531 -3.90 -3.00 -12.14
CA LEU A 531 -3.14 -1.82 -11.80
C LEU A 531 -3.96 -0.53 -11.98
N PRO A 532 -3.94 0.38 -10.98
CA PRO A 532 -4.53 1.70 -11.12
C PRO A 532 -3.88 2.47 -12.26
N LEU A 533 -4.68 3.19 -13.05
CA LEU A 533 -4.18 3.98 -14.17
C LEU A 533 -3.25 5.10 -13.68
N SER A 534 -3.61 5.70 -12.54
CA SER A 534 -2.90 6.77 -11.86
C SER A 534 -1.63 6.31 -11.12
N GLY A 535 -1.31 5.01 -11.17
CA GLY A 535 -0.19 4.41 -10.48
C GLY A 535 -0.35 4.44 -8.95
N ASP A 536 0.75 4.27 -8.24
CA ASP A 536 0.74 4.22 -6.78
C ASP A 536 0.19 5.51 -6.16
N TYR A 537 -0.48 5.36 -5.03
CA TYR A 537 -1.04 6.50 -4.32
C TYR A 537 0.06 7.22 -3.53
N THR A 538 0.77 6.45 -2.70
CA THR A 538 1.81 6.89 -1.77
C THR A 538 2.56 5.67 -1.23
N ASP A 539 3.68 5.91 -0.55
CA ASP A 539 4.30 4.96 0.35
C ASP A 539 3.53 4.90 1.69
N ALA A 540 3.59 3.72 2.32
CA ALA A 540 3.14 3.47 3.68
C ALA A 540 4.21 2.64 4.41
N GLY A 541 4.20 2.67 5.73
CA GLY A 541 5.09 1.83 6.55
C GLY A 541 4.73 0.35 6.43
N PRO A 542 5.64 -0.53 6.92
CA PRO A 542 5.39 -1.96 6.96
C PRO A 542 4.27 -2.31 7.94
N CYS A 543 3.53 -3.37 7.63
CA CYS A 543 2.61 -3.99 8.56
C CYS A 543 3.23 -5.25 9.21
N SER A 544 2.81 -5.55 10.43
CA SER A 544 3.26 -6.68 11.24
C SER A 544 2.05 -7.27 11.99
N PRO A 545 2.15 -8.48 12.55
CA PRO A 545 1.14 -8.96 13.49
C PRO A 545 0.93 -7.96 14.63
N ILE A 546 -0.32 -7.79 15.05
CA ILE A 546 -0.67 -6.95 16.19
C ILE A 546 0.02 -7.51 17.43
N ASP A 547 0.55 -6.61 18.27
CA ASP A 547 1.28 -6.95 19.50
C ASP A 547 2.53 -7.85 19.30
N ALA A 548 3.07 -7.93 18.08
CA ALA A 548 4.34 -8.59 17.83
C ALA A 548 5.45 -8.00 18.72
N PRO A 549 6.28 -8.85 19.36
CA PRO A 549 7.41 -8.37 20.15
C PRO A 549 8.41 -7.61 19.27
N ALA A 550 9.31 -6.87 19.91
CA ALA A 550 10.45 -6.31 19.20
C ALA A 550 11.25 -7.45 18.55
N PRO A 551 11.81 -7.24 17.33
CA PRO A 551 12.59 -8.26 16.64
C PRO A 551 13.73 -8.79 17.51
N SER A 552 13.99 -10.08 17.42
CA SER A 552 15.09 -10.73 18.15
C SER A 552 15.83 -11.74 17.28
N HIS A 553 16.94 -12.27 17.80
CA HIS A 553 17.66 -13.37 17.17
C HIS A 553 16.85 -14.68 17.19
N GLU A 554 15.94 -14.87 18.16
CA GLU A 554 15.09 -16.06 18.25
C GLU A 554 14.14 -16.17 17.05
N ASP A 555 13.80 -15.05 16.40
CA ASP A 555 13.01 -15.04 15.17
C ASP A 555 13.67 -15.82 14.02
N LEU A 556 14.98 -16.10 14.07
CA LEU A 556 15.65 -16.99 13.12
C LEU A 556 15.05 -18.40 13.13
N ILE A 557 14.48 -18.86 14.25
CA ILE A 557 13.72 -20.13 14.32
C ILE A 557 12.52 -20.06 13.36
N THR A 558 11.84 -18.92 13.30
CA THR A 558 10.70 -18.73 12.38
C THR A 558 11.15 -18.64 10.93
N VAL A 559 12.32 -18.02 10.66
CA VAL A 559 12.84 -17.83 9.29
C VAL A 559 13.42 -19.11 8.70
N PHE A 560 14.18 -19.89 9.48
CA PHE A 560 14.95 -21.03 9.00
C PHE A 560 14.46 -22.38 9.54
N GLY A 561 13.75 -22.40 10.67
CA GLY A 561 13.45 -23.61 11.42
C GLY A 561 14.55 -23.93 12.43
N GLU A 562 14.16 -24.59 13.53
CA GLU A 562 15.07 -25.00 14.60
C GLU A 562 16.17 -25.96 14.10
N ASP A 563 15.86 -26.82 13.13
CA ASP A 563 16.79 -27.79 12.54
C ASP A 563 17.96 -27.15 11.76
N LEU A 564 17.89 -25.85 11.47
CA LEU A 564 18.95 -25.09 10.79
C LEU A 564 19.74 -24.19 11.74
N LEU A 565 19.47 -24.23 13.04
CA LEU A 565 20.24 -23.56 14.07
C LEU A 565 21.15 -24.56 14.76
N TYR A 566 22.44 -24.27 14.77
CA TYR A 566 23.45 -25.19 15.25
C TYR A 566 24.22 -24.56 16.41
N PRO A 567 23.89 -24.96 17.65
CA PRO A 567 24.74 -24.70 18.81
C PRO A 567 26.16 -25.20 18.57
N ILE A 568 27.13 -24.45 19.08
CA ILE A 568 28.55 -24.80 19.01
C ILE A 568 28.88 -25.61 20.25
N GLU A 569 29.54 -26.75 20.08
CA GLU A 569 30.00 -27.56 21.21
C GLU A 569 31.05 -26.81 22.04
N VAL A 570 31.06 -27.04 23.35
CA VAL A 570 31.95 -26.33 24.28
C VAL A 570 33.42 -26.51 23.91
N GLU A 571 33.77 -27.69 23.37
CA GLU A 571 35.12 -28.05 22.95
C GLU A 571 35.57 -27.32 21.68
N ASP A 572 34.64 -26.86 20.84
CA ASP A 572 34.91 -26.15 19.60
C ASP A 572 34.97 -24.63 19.79
N LEU A 573 34.67 -24.12 21.00
CA LEU A 573 34.77 -22.70 21.31
C LEU A 573 36.22 -22.27 21.60
N PRO A 574 36.74 -21.24 20.91
CA PRO A 574 38.06 -20.70 21.20
C PRO A 574 38.18 -20.14 22.62
N ASP A 575 39.29 -20.43 23.30
CA ASP A 575 39.59 -19.91 24.64
C ASP A 575 39.68 -18.36 24.66
N LEU A 576 40.14 -17.77 23.56
CA LEU A 576 40.33 -16.32 23.44
C LEU A 576 39.05 -15.56 23.02
N LEU A 577 37.96 -16.28 22.73
CA LEU A 577 36.62 -15.68 22.63
C LEU A 577 36.10 -15.44 24.06
N THR A 578 36.51 -14.34 24.68
CA THR A 578 36.28 -14.07 26.11
C THR A 578 35.00 -13.28 26.39
N HIS A 579 34.34 -12.73 25.37
CA HIS A 579 33.06 -12.02 25.53
C HIS A 579 31.94 -12.98 25.97
N THR A 580 31.52 -12.89 27.23
CA THR A 580 30.59 -13.84 27.87
C THR A 580 29.28 -14.01 27.09
N ALA A 581 28.60 -12.91 26.73
CA ALA A 581 27.30 -13.00 26.06
C ALA A 581 27.39 -13.66 24.67
N THR A 582 28.50 -13.45 23.94
CA THR A 582 28.73 -14.13 22.66
C THR A 582 28.93 -15.63 22.87
N ARG A 583 29.67 -16.03 23.90
CA ARG A 583 29.85 -17.46 24.22
C ARG A 583 28.52 -18.12 24.56
N GLU A 584 27.72 -17.49 25.41
CA GLU A 584 26.39 -17.98 25.80
C GLU A 584 25.49 -18.17 24.56
N ILE A 585 25.44 -17.18 23.66
CA ILE A 585 24.66 -17.29 22.43
C ILE A 585 25.15 -18.44 21.55
N LEU A 586 26.46 -18.62 21.36
CA LEU A 586 26.98 -19.71 20.54
C LEU A 586 26.70 -21.10 21.15
N LEU A 587 26.70 -21.20 22.49
CA LEU A 587 26.42 -22.46 23.20
C LEU A 587 24.94 -22.80 23.26
N ASP A 588 24.10 -21.82 23.54
CA ASP A 588 22.69 -22.05 23.86
C ASP A 588 21.81 -21.98 22.60
N PHE A 589 22.10 -21.04 21.70
CA PHE A 589 21.31 -20.78 20.49
C PHE A 589 22.02 -21.23 19.21
N GLY A 590 23.32 -20.91 19.10
CA GLY A 590 24.14 -21.27 17.96
C GLY A 590 24.12 -20.28 16.79
N LEU A 591 24.50 -20.77 15.61
CA LEU A 591 24.48 -20.02 14.36
C LEU A 591 23.56 -20.69 13.33
N PRO A 592 22.85 -19.91 12.50
CA PRO A 592 22.08 -20.47 11.39
C PRO A 592 23.01 -20.99 10.29
N TYR A 593 22.69 -22.15 9.73
CA TYR A 593 23.24 -22.55 8.43
C TYR A 593 22.46 -21.88 7.31
N MET A 594 23.04 -20.85 6.68
CA MET A 594 22.39 -20.10 5.61
C MET A 594 23.36 -19.67 4.51
N ASN A 595 22.83 -19.48 3.31
CA ASN A 595 23.54 -18.90 2.16
C ASN A 595 22.55 -18.14 1.26
N GLU A 596 22.14 -16.95 1.69
CA GLU A 596 21.09 -16.14 1.06
C GLU A 596 21.46 -14.65 1.09
N GLY A 597 20.95 -13.85 0.15
CA GLY A 597 21.21 -12.39 0.12
C GLY A 597 22.70 -12.04 0.10
N ALA A 598 23.51 -12.80 -0.66
CA ALA A 598 24.97 -12.72 -0.72
C ALA A 598 25.71 -12.94 0.62
N MET A 599 25.01 -13.40 1.67
CA MET A 599 25.54 -13.70 2.98
C MET A 599 25.47 -15.21 3.25
N GLY A 600 26.59 -15.78 3.71
CA GLY A 600 26.67 -17.15 4.18
C GLY A 600 27.15 -17.22 5.61
N ILE A 601 26.43 -17.95 6.47
CA ILE A 601 26.82 -18.27 7.85
C ILE A 601 26.96 -19.79 7.93
N PHE A 602 28.12 -20.26 8.43
CA PHE A 602 28.54 -21.64 8.31
C PHE A 602 28.92 -22.22 9.68
N PRO A 603 27.95 -22.67 10.50
CA PRO A 603 28.18 -23.16 11.87
C PRO A 603 29.16 -24.33 11.97
N PHE A 604 29.29 -25.16 10.95
CA PHE A 604 30.25 -26.29 10.91
C PHE A 604 31.41 -26.05 9.93
N GLY A 605 31.63 -24.78 9.56
CA GLY A 605 32.54 -24.42 8.48
C GLY A 605 32.04 -24.83 7.10
N ASN A 606 32.91 -24.73 6.11
CA ASN A 606 32.68 -25.22 4.76
C ASN A 606 34.01 -25.74 4.16
N TRP A 607 34.04 -26.02 2.86
CA TRP A 607 35.24 -26.54 2.20
C TRP A 607 36.44 -25.56 2.18
N GLU A 608 36.25 -24.28 2.52
CA GLU A 608 37.27 -23.22 2.57
C GLU A 608 37.59 -22.72 4.00
N MET A 609 36.79 -23.05 5.01
CA MET A 609 36.98 -22.58 6.39
C MET A 609 36.50 -23.60 7.43
N GLY A 610 37.23 -23.72 8.54
CA GLY A 610 36.77 -24.41 9.74
C GLY A 610 35.78 -23.57 10.54
N ILE A 611 35.17 -24.21 11.54
CA ILE A 611 34.32 -23.56 12.55
C ILE A 611 35.18 -22.61 13.40
N LEU A 612 34.78 -21.33 13.47
CA LEU A 612 35.44 -20.31 14.29
C LEU A 612 36.97 -20.20 14.06
N ASP A 613 37.43 -20.42 12.81
CA ASP A 613 38.84 -20.24 12.45
C ASP A 613 39.32 -18.81 12.79
N GLU A 614 40.42 -18.71 13.53
CA GLU A 614 41.04 -17.42 13.82
C GLU A 614 41.60 -16.80 12.53
N LEU A 615 41.31 -15.52 12.30
CA LEU A 615 41.90 -14.74 11.22
C LEU A 615 43.36 -14.43 11.59
N PRO A 616 44.35 -15.01 10.88
CA PRO A 616 45.75 -14.91 11.30
C PRO A 616 46.33 -13.50 11.13
N SER A 617 45.86 -12.75 10.13
CA SER A 617 46.24 -11.36 9.90
C SER A 617 45.21 -10.65 9.03
N TRP A 618 45.14 -9.31 9.15
CA TRP A 618 44.40 -8.48 8.21
C TRP A 618 44.95 -8.62 6.78
N PRO A 619 44.09 -8.55 5.73
CA PRO A 619 44.54 -8.61 4.35
C PRO A 619 45.53 -7.50 4.00
N GLU A 620 46.50 -7.81 3.14
CA GLU A 620 47.53 -6.86 2.73
C GLU A 620 46.93 -5.65 2.00
N GLY A 621 47.36 -4.44 2.39
CA GLY A 621 46.88 -3.18 1.79
C GLY A 621 45.54 -2.68 2.35
N ILE A 622 44.99 -3.32 3.38
CA ILE A 622 43.80 -2.87 4.12
C ILE A 622 44.22 -2.40 5.51
N GLU A 623 43.75 -1.22 5.93
CA GLU A 623 44.01 -0.70 7.27
C GLU A 623 43.23 -1.51 8.32
N PRO A 624 43.87 -2.03 9.37
CA PRO A 624 43.18 -2.73 10.45
C PRO A 624 42.19 -1.82 11.17
N VAL A 625 41.10 -2.43 11.65
CA VAL A 625 40.12 -1.75 12.51
C VAL A 625 40.68 -1.46 13.91
N PRO A 626 40.02 -0.60 14.71
CA PRO A 626 40.42 -0.31 16.09
C PRO A 626 40.37 -1.52 17.04
N GLU A 627 39.53 -2.51 16.77
CA GLU A 627 39.42 -3.75 17.55
C GLU A 627 40.73 -4.54 17.54
N SER A 628 41.11 -5.09 18.69
CA SER A 628 42.42 -5.74 18.88
C SER A 628 42.46 -7.22 18.48
N GLY A 629 41.30 -7.85 18.22
CA GLY A 629 41.22 -9.29 18.01
C GLY A 629 41.53 -10.10 19.28
N PRO A 630 41.67 -11.43 19.18
CA PRO A 630 41.63 -12.22 17.93
C PRO A 630 40.24 -12.26 17.30
N PHE A 631 40.18 -12.45 15.98
CA PHE A 631 38.94 -12.46 15.21
C PHE A 631 38.60 -13.87 14.74
N PHE A 632 37.40 -14.36 15.04
CA PHE A 632 36.98 -15.73 14.70
C PHE A 632 35.95 -15.73 13.58
N GLN A 633 36.20 -16.48 12.52
CA GLN A 633 35.37 -16.46 11.32
C GLN A 633 34.07 -17.27 11.51
N ILE A 634 32.92 -16.65 11.22
CA ILE A 634 31.59 -17.27 11.29
C ILE A 634 30.94 -17.45 9.91
N GLY A 635 31.46 -16.76 8.88
CA GLY A 635 30.82 -16.77 7.58
C GLY A 635 31.52 -15.91 6.52
N LYS A 636 30.76 -15.59 5.47
CA LYS A 636 31.15 -14.70 4.38
C LYS A 636 30.00 -13.79 3.99
N TRP A 637 30.31 -12.58 3.52
CA TRP A 637 29.31 -11.66 3.00
C TRP A 637 29.86 -10.83 1.85
N MET A 638 29.25 -10.99 0.67
CA MET A 638 29.72 -10.39 -0.59
C MET A 638 31.23 -10.62 -0.80
N GLY A 639 31.65 -11.89 -0.70
CA GLY A 639 33.05 -12.31 -0.81
C GLY A 639 33.94 -12.04 0.41
N GLY A 640 33.62 -11.03 1.23
CA GLY A 640 34.36 -10.68 2.46
C GLY A 640 34.15 -11.70 3.57
N LYS A 641 35.09 -11.80 4.53
CA LYS A 641 34.94 -12.69 5.70
C LYS A 641 34.08 -12.01 6.77
N LEU A 642 33.14 -12.75 7.35
CA LEU A 642 32.42 -12.32 8.54
C LEU A 642 33.11 -12.90 9.77
N VAL A 643 33.53 -12.04 10.70
CA VAL A 643 34.28 -12.43 11.89
C VAL A 643 33.68 -11.82 13.14
N VAL A 644 33.88 -12.49 14.28
CA VAL A 644 33.54 -12.00 15.62
C VAL A 644 34.83 -11.64 16.35
N ASP A 645 34.89 -10.45 16.93
CA ASP A 645 35.99 -10.03 17.80
C ASP A 645 35.91 -10.74 19.16
N GLY A 646 36.95 -11.48 19.52
CA GLY A 646 37.00 -12.33 20.71
C GLY A 646 36.66 -11.61 22.03
N PRO A 647 37.31 -10.47 22.33
CA PRO A 647 37.08 -9.74 23.58
C PRO A 647 35.79 -8.92 23.64
N THR A 648 35.32 -8.35 22.52
CA THR A 648 34.16 -7.43 22.51
C THR A 648 32.87 -8.07 22.04
N GLY A 649 32.95 -9.18 21.28
CA GLY A 649 31.79 -9.78 20.63
C GLY A 649 31.27 -9.01 19.41
N HIS A 650 31.93 -7.91 19.01
CA HIS A 650 31.59 -7.15 17.81
C HIS A 650 31.66 -8.05 16.57
N VAL A 651 30.74 -7.86 15.63
CA VAL A 651 30.77 -8.57 14.35
C VAL A 651 31.30 -7.62 13.27
N LEU A 652 32.25 -8.09 12.47
CA LEU A 652 32.91 -7.30 11.43
C LEU A 652 32.87 -8.01 10.07
N ARG A 653 32.75 -7.23 9.00
CA ARG A 653 33.02 -7.67 7.63
C ARG A 653 34.44 -7.26 7.24
N VAL A 654 35.31 -8.24 7.03
CA VAL A 654 36.67 -8.05 6.52
C VAL A 654 36.63 -8.01 4.99
N PRO A 655 37.10 -6.94 4.32
CA PRO A 655 37.06 -6.84 2.87
C PRO A 655 38.09 -7.76 2.20
N THR A 656 37.87 -8.05 0.91
CA THR A 656 38.73 -8.97 0.15
C THR A 656 39.91 -8.30 -0.54
N GLU A 657 39.80 -7.01 -0.86
CA GLU A 657 40.79 -6.27 -1.65
C GLU A 657 40.76 -4.76 -1.34
N PRO A 658 41.88 -4.02 -1.58
CA PRO A 658 41.94 -2.57 -1.37
C PRO A 658 40.92 -1.80 -2.21
N GLY A 659 40.34 -0.73 -1.66
CA GLY A 659 39.34 0.10 -2.35
C GLY A 659 37.89 -0.35 -2.16
N GLN A 660 37.66 -1.47 -1.47
CA GLN A 660 36.35 -1.86 -0.91
C GLN A 660 36.05 -1.18 0.43
N ASP A 661 36.74 -0.09 0.78
CA ASP A 661 36.59 0.62 2.06
C ASP A 661 35.15 1.11 2.29
N HIS A 662 34.42 1.39 1.22
CA HIS A 662 32.99 1.74 1.27
C HIS A 662 32.09 0.57 1.70
N LEU A 663 32.58 -0.67 1.67
CA LEU A 663 31.92 -1.88 2.20
C LEU A 663 32.62 -2.39 3.48
N ALA A 664 33.54 -1.62 4.03
CA ALA A 664 34.44 -2.00 5.12
C ALA A 664 34.41 -1.01 6.29
N ALA A 665 34.92 -1.51 7.43
CA ALA A 665 35.63 -0.73 8.45
C ALA A 665 34.84 0.01 9.54
N LEU A 666 33.74 -0.58 10.01
CA LEU A 666 33.18 -0.42 11.37
C LEU A 666 32.42 -1.72 11.73
N PRO A 667 32.16 -2.02 13.02
CA PRO A 667 31.35 -3.18 13.39
C PRO A 667 30.02 -3.14 12.62
N VAL A 668 29.71 -4.24 11.92
CA VAL A 668 28.39 -4.40 11.28
C VAL A 668 27.29 -4.63 12.31
N ALA A 669 27.69 -4.99 13.54
CA ALA A 669 26.89 -4.97 14.76
C ALA A 669 27.82 -4.96 16.00
N HIS A 670 27.36 -4.36 17.10
CA HIS A 670 28.10 -4.29 18.36
C HIS A 670 28.01 -5.55 19.24
N SER A 671 27.29 -6.59 18.82
CA SER A 671 27.33 -7.92 19.45
C SER A 671 26.85 -8.98 18.47
N LEU A 672 27.16 -10.25 18.75
CA LEU A 672 26.63 -11.36 17.97
C LEU A 672 25.09 -11.43 18.04
N GLU A 673 24.49 -11.14 19.19
CA GLU A 673 23.04 -11.12 19.36
C GLU A 673 22.36 -10.09 18.44
N VAL A 674 22.92 -8.88 18.45
CA VAL A 674 22.46 -7.76 17.64
C VAL A 674 22.64 -8.10 16.16
N PHE A 675 23.79 -8.69 15.80
CA PHE A 675 24.03 -9.17 14.44
C PHE A 675 22.97 -10.18 13.99
N LEU A 676 22.68 -11.20 14.80
CA LEU A 676 21.68 -12.22 14.45
C LEU A 676 20.27 -11.64 14.33
N THR A 677 19.91 -10.70 15.21
CA THR A 677 18.65 -9.92 15.11
C THR A 677 18.59 -9.14 13.79
N MET A 678 19.68 -8.47 13.41
CA MET A 678 19.79 -7.76 12.14
C MET A 678 19.73 -8.70 10.93
N VAL A 679 20.31 -9.89 11.02
CA VAL A 679 20.21 -10.93 9.99
C VAL A 679 18.76 -11.39 9.81
N THR A 680 17.99 -11.57 10.90
CA THR A 680 16.55 -11.86 10.82
C THR A 680 15.83 -10.82 9.98
N LEU A 681 15.99 -9.54 10.31
CA LEU A 681 15.35 -8.42 9.62
C LEU A 681 15.75 -8.37 8.14
N TYR A 682 17.04 -8.49 7.88
CA TYR A 682 17.59 -8.48 6.52
C TYR A 682 17.04 -9.62 5.66
N VAL A 683 17.09 -10.87 6.15
CA VAL A 683 16.59 -12.04 5.41
C VAL A 683 15.08 -11.98 5.23
N THR A 684 14.33 -11.53 6.24
CA THR A 684 12.89 -11.33 6.15
C THR A 684 12.56 -10.35 5.03
N GLY A 685 13.21 -9.18 5.02
CA GLY A 685 12.98 -8.17 4.00
C GLY A 685 13.42 -8.61 2.61
N TRP A 686 14.56 -9.32 2.51
CA TRP A 686 15.01 -9.91 1.26
C TRP A 686 13.96 -10.86 0.66
N ARG A 687 13.48 -11.81 1.47
CA ARG A 687 12.46 -12.79 1.05
C ARG A 687 11.12 -12.12 0.73
N THR A 688 10.70 -11.11 1.50
CA THR A 688 9.50 -10.31 1.21
C THR A 688 9.64 -9.56 -0.12
N ARG A 689 10.79 -8.93 -0.38
CA ARG A 689 11.06 -8.20 -1.63
C ARG A 689 11.01 -9.13 -2.85
N ASP A 690 11.55 -10.34 -2.74
CA ASP A 690 11.49 -11.35 -3.80
C ASP A 690 10.05 -11.76 -4.15
N LEU A 691 9.17 -11.76 -3.14
CA LEU A 691 7.76 -12.11 -3.26
C LEU A 691 6.88 -10.96 -3.77
N ALA A 692 7.27 -9.70 -3.51
CA ALA A 692 6.50 -8.54 -3.98
C ALA A 692 6.42 -8.49 -5.53
N PRO A 693 5.37 -7.89 -6.13
CA PRO A 693 5.24 -7.80 -7.57
C PRO A 693 6.42 -7.08 -8.27
N PRO A 694 6.94 -7.56 -9.42
CA PRO A 694 8.10 -6.97 -10.11
C PRO A 694 8.00 -5.48 -10.47
N ALA A 695 6.79 -4.95 -10.58
CA ALA A 695 6.52 -3.55 -10.93
C ALA A 695 5.85 -2.74 -9.79
N SER A 696 5.76 -3.30 -8.57
CA SER A 696 5.25 -2.54 -7.42
C SER A 696 6.36 -1.71 -6.79
N SER A 697 6.06 -0.48 -6.41
CA SER A 697 6.95 0.35 -5.56
C SER A 697 7.28 -0.31 -4.22
N GLU A 698 6.45 -1.23 -3.73
CA GLU A 698 6.73 -1.99 -2.51
C GLU A 698 8.09 -2.70 -2.54
N ARG A 699 8.53 -3.22 -3.71
CA ARG A 699 9.87 -3.82 -3.84
C ARG A 699 10.99 -2.87 -3.46
N GLU A 700 10.84 -1.59 -3.80
CA GLU A 700 11.78 -0.54 -3.44
C GLU A 700 11.58 -0.10 -1.98
N GLN A 701 10.33 -0.01 -1.51
CA GLN A 701 9.99 0.35 -0.13
C GLN A 701 10.53 -0.63 0.90
N VAL A 702 10.49 -1.95 0.63
CA VAL A 702 11.02 -2.97 1.55
C VAL A 702 12.49 -2.74 1.87
N ALA A 703 13.30 -2.30 0.91
CA ALA A 703 14.70 -1.94 1.17
C ALA A 703 14.81 -0.81 2.20
N TYR A 704 13.98 0.23 2.09
CA TYR A 704 13.94 1.31 3.08
C TYR A 704 13.44 0.85 4.45
N TRP A 705 12.45 -0.06 4.51
CA TRP A 705 11.97 -0.63 5.77
C TRP A 705 13.05 -1.45 6.47
N VAL A 706 13.78 -2.28 5.73
CA VAL A 706 14.91 -3.05 6.27
C VAL A 706 15.96 -2.11 6.83
N LEU A 707 16.44 -1.15 6.04
CA LEU A 707 17.49 -0.22 6.48
C LEU A 707 17.06 0.63 7.70
N GLY A 708 15.78 1.03 7.76
CA GLY A 708 15.20 1.69 8.93
C GLY A 708 15.26 0.80 10.18
N ALA A 709 14.76 -0.45 10.07
CA ALA A 709 14.71 -1.40 11.17
C ALA A 709 16.12 -1.80 11.66
N LEU A 710 17.08 -1.96 10.74
CA LEU A 710 18.48 -2.23 11.09
C LEU A 710 19.09 -1.09 11.90
N ALA A 711 18.81 0.17 11.54
CA ALA A 711 19.30 1.34 12.27
C ALA A 711 18.62 1.55 13.63
N GLU A 712 17.39 1.04 13.81
CA GLU A 712 16.71 1.02 15.12
C GLU A 712 17.32 -0.01 16.08
N VAL A 713 17.79 -1.14 15.55
CA VAL A 713 18.47 -2.19 16.33
C VAL A 713 19.91 -1.79 16.68
N ASP A 714 20.67 -1.30 15.70
CA ASP A 714 22.03 -0.80 15.89
C ASP A 714 22.27 0.41 14.99
N GLU A 715 22.32 1.61 15.57
CA GLU A 715 22.42 2.84 14.79
C GLU A 715 23.71 2.90 13.94
N ALA A 716 24.84 2.40 14.44
CA ALA A 716 26.10 2.47 13.69
C ALA A 716 26.28 1.25 12.77
N GLY A 717 25.88 0.06 13.23
CA GLY A 717 25.93 -1.18 12.46
C GLY A 717 24.93 -1.18 11.30
N GLY A 718 23.69 -0.73 11.54
CA GLY A 718 22.63 -0.66 10.54
C GLY A 718 22.87 0.36 9.43
N LYS A 719 23.69 1.39 9.68
CA LYS A 719 24.10 2.37 8.67
C LYS A 719 25.29 1.90 7.81
N GLN A 720 25.84 0.70 8.06
CA GLN A 720 26.93 0.19 7.24
C GLN A 720 26.45 -0.04 5.78
N PRO A 721 27.18 0.47 4.76
CA PRO A 721 26.74 0.39 3.37
C PRO A 721 26.61 -1.05 2.82
N ALA A 722 27.20 -2.03 3.50
CA ALA A 722 27.08 -3.43 3.13
C ALA A 722 25.62 -3.91 3.12
N TRP A 723 24.80 -3.46 4.07
CA TRP A 723 23.38 -3.80 4.14
C TRP A 723 22.58 -3.25 2.94
N SER A 724 22.83 -2.00 2.56
CA SER A 724 22.11 -1.34 1.46
C SER A 724 22.61 -1.79 0.09
N TYR A 725 23.88 -2.17 -0.04
CA TYR A 725 24.47 -2.58 -1.31
C TYR A 725 23.70 -3.76 -1.93
N VAL A 726 23.46 -4.82 -1.16
CA VAL A 726 22.76 -6.00 -1.69
C VAL A 726 21.31 -5.65 -2.03
N LEU A 727 20.60 -4.94 -1.14
CA LEU A 727 19.20 -4.56 -1.35
C LEU A 727 18.96 -3.69 -2.59
N HIS A 728 19.98 -2.96 -3.08
CA HIS A 728 19.86 -2.09 -4.25
C HIS A 728 20.54 -2.62 -5.52
N ASN A 729 21.48 -3.57 -5.42
CA ASN A 729 22.27 -4.04 -6.57
C ASN A 729 22.03 -5.50 -6.95
N THR A 730 21.15 -6.20 -6.21
CA THR A 730 20.65 -7.54 -6.54
C THR A 730 19.13 -7.50 -6.57
#